data_AF-A0A497MPY9-F1
#
_entry.id   AF-A0A497MPY9-F1
#
_cell.length_a   1.000
_cell.length_b   1.000
_cell.length_c   1.000
_cell.angle_alpha   90.00
_cell.angle_beta   90.00
_cell.angle_gamma   90.00
#
_symmetry.space_group_name_H-M   'P 1'
#
loop_
_entity.id
_entity.type
_entity.pdbx_description
1 polymer ?
#
loop_
_entity_poly.entity_id
_entity_poly.type
_entity_poly.pdbx_seq_one_letter_code
_entity_poly.pdbx_strand_id
1 'polypeptide(L)'
;MRLGVKGKKHEIPAVIEVDEPLVRFIALFVAEGNFNVVPREQYSIVITAKDAEHVADVLRRIKWMNPRIVRYDKYGVPEKTPQVVVSGKVLYLLLYYGLRLGARSSERRLPEFTLSLPKRLVGVLLGELISRDGYVARSSRRTVVGYRTTSKELMQQIQYLLATMGVYARIKTTPAERHPAAEHDCYDLQVSSKPELEQLLNFLPKNSTVARKLEKLLPSRGRPTLKVWRDVVLDSVKYVAEEEHSGFVYDLEVDAATHNFIISTVVVSNCFAHAGAVGYVYEPSLEQIRDMMLNLRSNNPPVPALQLSGGEPTVREDLPEIVRMAKELGFRHVEVNSNGLKMAESVDYCRELREAGVDTIYLQFDGTKPKAYIAARGRNLFPVKLRALENLRKAGFKSVVLVPTLVRGVNDDQIGEIIEFAVKNRDIVRCVNFQPVSITGRINYEERQNMRITIPDLMHLCEEQTGGRIKVSDWYPVPTVVPLSKLAEALLGRRFVEFSAHPHCGMATYIVVDENGDYKPITQMINVDAFLEAVNEAIELAEAGHRTKAKLKVATAALKHFPRGFLLRYLLPLLWTADYESLRQLHMRMIMIGSMHFQDLFNIDLDRIQRCIIHYATPDGRIIPFCTYNTIHRKPTELKFAISPEEWSKRRAKKKAEAAAPAS
;
A
#
# COMPACT_ATOMS: atom_id res chain seq x y z
N MET A 1 -26.20 16.69 39.33
CA MET A 1 -25.05 17.57 39.68
C MET A 1 -25.14 18.87 38.88
N ARG A 2 -24.86 20.03 39.48
CA ARG A 2 -24.85 21.35 38.82
C ARG A 2 -23.50 22.02 39.02
N LEU A 3 -23.06 22.82 38.05
CA LEU A 3 -21.79 23.53 38.00
C LEU A 3 -22.05 25.04 38.03
N GLY A 4 -21.40 25.72 38.96
CA GLY A 4 -21.55 27.15 39.20
C GLY A 4 -20.23 27.78 39.64
N VAL A 5 -20.18 29.11 39.66
CA VAL A 5 -19.07 29.84 40.29
C VAL A 5 -19.47 30.16 41.72
N LYS A 6 -18.60 29.85 42.69
CA LYS A 6 -18.82 30.16 44.11
C LYS A 6 -19.23 31.64 44.28
N GLY A 7 -20.39 31.87 44.91
CA GLY A 7 -20.93 33.22 45.13
C GLY A 7 -21.71 33.83 43.95
N LYS A 8 -21.95 33.09 42.86
CA LYS A 8 -22.79 33.54 41.74
C LYS A 8 -24.04 32.65 41.62
N LYS A 9 -25.18 33.26 41.30
CA LYS A 9 -26.49 32.58 41.22
C LYS A 9 -26.71 31.75 39.94
N HIS A 10 -25.77 31.79 38.99
CA HIS A 10 -25.92 31.07 37.73
C HIS A 10 -25.19 29.73 37.76
N GLU A 11 -25.95 28.67 37.52
CA GLU A 11 -25.46 27.30 37.47
C GLU A 11 -26.06 26.58 36.26
N ILE A 12 -25.26 25.72 35.63
CA ILE A 12 -25.68 24.80 34.56
C ILE A 12 -25.65 23.36 35.07
N PRO A 13 -26.45 22.43 34.56
CA PRO A 13 -26.29 21.02 34.90
C PRO A 13 -24.93 20.51 34.41
N ALA A 14 -24.35 19.58 35.16
CA ALA A 14 -23.07 18.96 34.80
C ALA A 14 -23.19 18.02 33.59
N VAL A 15 -24.40 17.55 33.30
CA VAL A 15 -24.74 16.74 32.13
C VAL A 15 -25.74 17.53 31.31
N ILE A 16 -25.43 17.77 30.05
CA ILE A 16 -26.27 18.49 29.10
C ILE A 16 -26.68 17.50 28.02
N GLU A 17 -27.98 17.29 27.86
CA GLU A 17 -28.53 16.49 26.78
C GLU A 17 -28.31 17.19 25.44
N VAL A 18 -27.90 16.43 24.43
CA VAL A 18 -27.75 16.94 23.06
C VAL A 18 -29.10 16.86 22.37
N ASP A 19 -29.86 17.94 22.46
CA ASP A 19 -31.20 18.09 21.91
C ASP A 19 -31.27 19.14 20.80
N GLU A 20 -32.45 19.26 20.17
CA GLU A 20 -32.68 20.21 19.09
C GLU A 20 -32.42 21.68 19.51
N PRO A 21 -32.88 22.17 20.69
CA PRO A 21 -32.51 23.49 21.20
C PRO A 21 -31.01 23.74 21.30
N LEU A 22 -30.22 22.79 21.81
CA LEU A 22 -28.76 22.93 21.88
C LEU A 22 -28.14 23.02 20.48
N VAL A 23 -28.57 22.17 19.55
CA VAL A 23 -28.06 22.16 18.18
C VAL A 23 -28.36 23.47 17.46
N ARG A 24 -29.57 24.00 17.61
CA ARG A 24 -29.96 25.33 17.08
C ARG A 24 -29.11 26.44 17.68
N PHE A 25 -28.83 26.36 18.98
CA PHE A 25 -27.95 27.32 19.66
C PHE A 25 -26.51 27.27 19.15
N ILE A 26 -25.97 26.07 18.89
CA ILE A 26 -24.63 25.92 18.31
C ILE A 26 -24.58 26.57 16.92
N ALA A 27 -25.54 26.28 16.04
CA ALA A 27 -25.62 26.90 14.72
C ALA A 27 -25.70 28.43 14.80
N LEU A 28 -26.57 28.93 15.68
CA LEU A 28 -26.73 30.35 15.96
C LEU A 28 -25.43 31.01 16.41
N PHE A 29 -24.72 30.40 17.36
CA PHE A 29 -23.47 30.94 17.88
C PHE A 29 -22.36 30.90 16.83
N VAL A 30 -22.26 29.83 16.05
CA VAL A 30 -21.26 29.71 14.99
C VAL A 30 -21.43 30.81 13.93
N ALA A 31 -22.67 31.11 13.55
CA ALA A 31 -23.00 32.15 12.59
C ALA A 31 -22.75 33.57 13.13
N GLU A 32 -23.30 33.89 14.31
CA GLU A 32 -23.47 35.28 14.77
C GLU A 32 -22.91 35.57 16.17
N GLY A 33 -22.41 34.54 16.86
CA GLY A 33 -21.95 34.60 18.23
C GLY A 33 -20.53 35.14 18.35
N ASN A 34 -20.24 35.86 19.42
CA ASN A 34 -18.94 36.40 19.74
C ASN A 34 -18.65 36.23 21.22
N PHE A 35 -17.41 35.92 21.54
CA PHE A 35 -16.94 35.85 22.92
C PHE A 35 -16.58 37.25 23.39
N ASN A 36 -17.13 37.68 24.53
CA ASN A 36 -16.81 38.96 25.13
C ASN A 36 -16.29 38.75 26.56
N VAL A 37 -15.00 39.06 26.75
CA VAL A 37 -14.31 38.94 28.03
C VAL A 37 -13.74 40.29 28.42
N VAL A 38 -14.14 40.75 29.60
CA VAL A 38 -13.46 41.82 30.32
C VAL A 38 -12.72 41.15 31.49
N PRO A 39 -11.37 41.06 31.44
CA PRO A 39 -10.59 40.35 32.45
C PRO A 39 -10.96 40.79 33.87
N ARG A 40 -11.18 39.83 34.78
CA ARG A 40 -11.58 40.05 36.19
C ARG A 40 -12.94 40.71 36.42
N GLU A 41 -13.68 41.07 35.37
CA GLU A 41 -14.97 41.75 35.49
C GLU A 41 -16.14 40.92 34.93
N GLN A 42 -16.11 40.56 33.64
CA GLN A 42 -17.27 39.96 32.97
C GLN A 42 -16.88 38.91 31.94
N TYR A 43 -17.61 37.79 31.98
CA TYR A 43 -17.57 36.75 30.96
C TYR A 43 -18.96 36.66 30.34
N SER A 44 -19.05 36.93 29.05
CA SER A 44 -20.31 36.91 28.32
C SER A 44 -20.11 36.42 26.90
N ILE A 45 -21.22 36.01 26.30
CA ILE A 45 -21.32 35.84 24.86
C ILE A 45 -22.27 36.89 24.31
N VAL A 46 -22.00 37.35 23.10
CA VAL A 46 -22.80 38.34 22.38
C VAL A 46 -23.23 37.73 21.07
N ILE A 47 -24.52 37.71 20.79
CA ILE A 47 -25.06 37.26 19.50
C ILE A 47 -25.64 38.49 18.80
N THR A 48 -25.11 38.81 17.61
CA THR A 48 -25.60 39.93 16.81
C THR A 48 -26.65 39.43 15.84
N ALA A 49 -27.88 39.92 15.91
CA ALA A 49 -28.95 39.39 15.07
C ALA A 49 -30.04 40.43 14.79
N LYS A 50 -30.54 40.47 13.55
CA LYS A 50 -31.66 41.35 13.18
C LYS A 50 -32.95 41.00 13.91
N ASP A 51 -33.11 39.72 14.27
CA ASP A 51 -34.23 39.14 15.00
C ASP A 51 -33.88 38.87 16.48
N ALA A 52 -33.12 39.77 17.12
CA ALA A 52 -32.60 39.58 18.49
C ALA A 52 -33.66 39.20 19.53
N GLU A 53 -34.92 39.65 19.40
CA GLU A 53 -36.02 39.23 20.29
C GLU A 53 -36.35 37.74 20.12
N HIS A 54 -36.40 37.25 18.89
CA HIS A 54 -36.59 35.82 18.59
C HIS A 54 -35.39 35.00 19.07
N VAL A 55 -34.17 35.50 18.83
CA VAL A 55 -32.94 34.88 19.35
C VAL A 55 -32.98 34.78 20.88
N ALA A 56 -33.37 35.84 21.57
CA ALA A 56 -33.52 35.81 23.03
C ALA A 56 -34.58 34.80 23.50
N ASP A 57 -35.70 34.66 22.76
CA ASP A 57 -36.71 33.64 23.05
C ASP A 57 -36.18 32.21 22.87
N VAL A 58 -35.46 31.94 21.77
CA VAL A 58 -34.81 30.64 21.52
C VAL A 58 -33.85 30.29 22.66
N LEU A 59 -33.03 31.26 23.08
CA LEU A 59 -32.12 31.09 24.20
C LEU A 59 -32.89 30.79 25.50
N ARG A 60 -33.97 31.52 25.82
CA ARG A 60 -34.76 31.28 27.04
C ARG A 60 -35.43 29.90 27.08
N ARG A 61 -35.65 29.26 25.93
CA ARG A 61 -36.24 27.91 25.82
C ARG A 61 -35.23 26.77 26.03
N ILE A 62 -33.93 27.06 26.09
CA ILE A 62 -32.93 26.04 26.42
C ILE A 62 -33.11 25.63 27.87
N LYS A 63 -33.58 24.39 28.10
CA LYS A 63 -34.02 23.90 29.42
C LYS A 63 -33.01 24.13 30.55
N TRP A 64 -31.72 24.00 30.22
CA TRP A 64 -30.64 24.09 31.19
C TRP A 64 -30.05 25.51 31.35
N MET A 65 -30.46 26.46 30.50
CA MET A 65 -30.00 27.84 30.57
C MET A 65 -30.91 28.68 31.48
N ASN A 66 -30.32 29.51 32.33
CA ASN A 66 -31.09 30.42 33.17
C ASN A 66 -31.58 31.61 32.31
N PRO A 67 -32.89 31.82 32.13
CA PRO A 67 -33.40 32.90 31.27
C PRO A 67 -33.02 34.29 31.79
N ARG A 68 -32.71 34.45 33.09
CA ARG A 68 -32.34 35.74 33.70
C ARG A 68 -30.96 36.23 33.30
N ILE A 69 -30.11 35.36 32.76
CA ILE A 69 -28.78 35.75 32.27
C ILE A 69 -28.78 36.18 30.80
N VAL A 70 -29.91 35.97 30.11
CA VAL A 70 -30.13 36.41 28.72
C VAL A 70 -30.66 37.83 28.76
N ARG A 71 -29.77 38.80 28.51
CA ARG A 71 -30.12 40.21 28.40
C ARG A 71 -30.18 40.59 26.93
N TYR A 72 -31.20 41.36 26.61
CA TYR A 72 -31.31 42.02 25.34
C TYR A 72 -30.87 43.46 25.54
N ASP A 73 -29.97 43.94 24.68
CA ASP A 73 -29.52 45.32 24.70
C ASP A 73 -29.73 45.95 23.32
N LYS A 74 -30.49 47.03 23.27
CA LYS A 74 -30.54 47.93 22.11
C LYS A 74 -29.43 48.94 22.31
N TYR A 75 -28.20 48.62 21.91
CA TYR A 75 -27.14 49.64 21.92
C TYR A 75 -27.55 50.78 20.97
N GLY A 76 -27.80 51.96 21.54
CA GLY A 76 -28.44 53.09 20.88
C GLY A 76 -27.56 53.77 19.85
N VAL A 77 -27.95 53.69 18.57
CA VAL A 77 -28.00 54.68 17.46
C VAL A 77 -28.89 53.99 16.38
N PRO A 78 -29.70 54.67 15.55
CA PRO A 78 -30.60 54.03 14.57
C PRO A 78 -29.97 53.04 13.56
N GLU A 79 -28.64 52.89 13.55
CA GLU A 79 -27.88 52.19 12.50
C GLU A 79 -27.11 50.93 12.97
N LYS A 80 -27.17 50.52 14.25
CA LYS A 80 -26.46 49.30 14.73
C LYS A 80 -27.40 48.10 14.90
N THR A 81 -26.96 46.93 14.40
CA THR A 81 -27.71 45.67 14.48
C THR A 81 -27.97 45.27 15.94
N PRO A 82 -29.19 44.86 16.33
CA PRO A 82 -29.51 44.45 17.69
C PRO A 82 -28.64 43.28 18.21
N GLN A 83 -28.42 43.23 19.53
CA GLN A 83 -27.58 42.22 20.17
C GLN A 83 -28.26 41.54 21.37
N VAL A 84 -27.92 40.27 21.56
CA VAL A 84 -28.29 39.48 22.75
C VAL A 84 -27.02 39.14 23.52
N VAL A 85 -26.97 39.57 24.78
CA VAL A 85 -25.84 39.34 25.69
C VAL A 85 -26.23 38.30 26.71
N VAL A 86 -25.50 37.18 26.75
CA VAL A 86 -25.69 36.14 27.75
C VAL A 86 -24.51 36.14 28.72
N SER A 87 -24.76 36.57 29.95
CA SER A 87 -23.71 36.74 30.97
C SER A 87 -23.53 35.49 31.83
N GLY A 88 -22.36 34.86 31.77
CA GLY A 88 -22.10 33.67 32.57
C GLY A 88 -20.72 33.07 32.32
N LYS A 89 -19.86 33.04 33.34
CA LYS A 89 -18.52 32.45 33.25
C LYS A 89 -18.56 30.96 32.91
N VAL A 90 -19.46 30.19 33.52
CA VAL A 90 -19.54 28.74 33.25
C VAL A 90 -20.01 28.47 31.82
N LEU A 91 -21.01 29.21 31.32
CA LEU A 91 -21.47 29.12 29.93
C LEU A 91 -20.37 29.53 28.93
N TYR A 92 -19.66 30.62 29.21
CA TYR A 92 -18.51 31.05 28.42
C TYR A 92 -17.47 29.92 28.31
N LEU A 93 -17.08 29.34 29.45
CA LEU A 93 -16.08 28.27 29.49
C LEU A 93 -16.57 27.00 28.80
N LEU A 94 -17.85 26.66 28.94
CA LEU A 94 -18.48 25.56 28.22
C LEU A 94 -18.35 25.76 26.71
N LEU A 95 -18.68 26.94 26.18
CA LEU A 95 -18.62 27.21 24.74
C LEU A 95 -17.19 27.28 24.22
N TYR A 96 -16.29 27.87 24.99
CA TYR A 96 -14.91 28.11 24.60
C TYR A 96 -14.03 26.86 24.73
N TYR A 97 -14.07 26.17 25.87
CA TYR A 97 -13.21 25.02 26.15
C TYR A 97 -13.91 23.68 25.95
N GLY A 98 -15.21 23.60 26.27
CA GLY A 98 -15.99 22.36 26.15
C GLY A 98 -16.41 22.08 24.71
N LEU A 99 -17.17 23.00 24.11
CA LEU A 99 -17.68 22.90 22.75
C LEU A 99 -16.68 23.39 21.69
N ARG A 100 -15.68 24.18 22.11
CA ARG A 100 -14.57 24.67 21.28
C ARG A 100 -15.00 25.41 20.01
N LEU A 101 -16.04 26.23 20.09
CA LEU A 101 -16.66 26.87 18.92
C LEU A 101 -15.78 27.89 18.15
N GLY A 102 -14.56 28.16 18.62
CA GLY A 102 -13.60 29.09 18.00
C GLY A 102 -13.89 30.54 18.36
N ALA A 103 -12.84 31.34 18.63
CA ALA A 103 -13.05 32.71 19.09
C ALA A 103 -13.31 33.68 17.93
N ARG A 104 -12.48 33.55 16.88
CA ARG A 104 -12.49 34.37 15.66
C ARG A 104 -13.25 33.66 14.55
N SER A 105 -13.66 34.41 13.52
CA SER A 105 -14.36 33.86 12.34
C SER A 105 -13.55 32.76 11.62
N SER A 106 -12.22 32.89 11.54
CA SER A 106 -11.33 31.89 10.94
C SER A 106 -11.10 30.65 11.81
N GLU A 107 -11.43 30.71 13.10
CA GLU A 107 -11.31 29.60 14.06
C GLU A 107 -12.63 28.89 14.30
N ARG A 108 -13.74 29.40 13.72
CA ARG A 108 -15.08 28.83 13.91
C ARG A 108 -15.07 27.35 13.57
N ARG A 109 -15.77 26.55 14.37
CA ARG A 109 -15.94 25.11 14.12
C ARG A 109 -17.16 24.59 14.86
N LEU A 110 -17.62 23.43 14.43
CA LEU A 110 -18.64 22.66 15.11
C LEU A 110 -17.99 21.74 16.16
N PRO A 111 -18.66 21.47 17.29
CA PRO A 111 -18.20 20.49 18.27
C PRO A 111 -18.05 19.11 17.64
N GLU A 112 -17.06 18.33 18.07
CA GLU A 112 -16.73 17.02 17.47
C GLU A 112 -17.93 16.05 17.45
N PHE A 113 -18.73 16.02 18.52
CA PHE A 113 -19.93 15.16 18.57
C PHE A 113 -20.97 15.48 17.49
N THR A 114 -20.91 16.66 16.87
CA THR A 114 -21.86 17.03 15.80
C THR A 114 -21.71 16.14 14.57
N LEU A 115 -20.51 15.58 14.35
CA LEU A 115 -20.20 14.67 13.24
C LEU A 115 -20.86 13.29 13.38
N SER A 116 -21.36 12.97 14.59
CA SER A 116 -22.02 11.69 14.89
C SER A 116 -23.50 11.86 15.28
N LEU A 117 -24.08 13.04 15.03
CA LEU A 117 -25.48 13.29 15.36
C LEU A 117 -26.44 12.43 14.52
N PRO A 118 -27.60 12.07 15.08
CA PRO A 118 -28.70 11.50 14.28
C PRO A 118 -29.06 12.42 13.10
N LYS A 119 -29.37 11.84 11.93
CA LYS A 119 -29.67 12.59 10.69
C LYS A 119 -30.68 13.73 10.86
N ARG A 120 -31.68 13.54 11.74
CA ARG A 120 -32.65 14.59 12.09
C ARG A 120 -31.96 15.84 12.66
N LEU A 121 -31.05 15.68 13.62
CA LEU A 121 -30.34 16.79 14.26
C LEU A 121 -29.28 17.39 13.33
N VAL A 122 -28.64 16.58 12.48
CA VAL A 122 -27.75 17.08 11.41
C VAL A 122 -28.53 18.00 10.45
N GLY A 123 -29.73 17.59 10.03
CA GLY A 123 -30.61 18.41 9.21
C GLY A 123 -30.97 19.75 9.86
N VAL A 124 -31.28 19.76 11.16
CA VAL A 124 -31.52 21.00 11.91
C VAL A 124 -30.27 21.89 11.95
N LEU A 125 -29.10 21.31 12.27
CA LEU A 125 -27.84 22.05 12.34
C LEU A 125 -27.50 22.72 11.01
N LEU A 126 -27.52 21.95 9.91
CA LEU A 126 -27.23 22.43 8.57
C LEU A 126 -28.28 23.46 8.11
N GLY A 127 -29.56 23.20 8.39
CA GLY A 127 -30.66 24.08 8.04
C GLY A 127 -30.52 25.46 8.68
N GLU A 128 -30.15 25.52 9.97
CA GLU A 128 -29.92 26.77 10.70
C GLU A 128 -28.67 27.51 10.21
N LEU A 129 -27.54 26.83 10.03
CA LEU A 129 -26.30 27.43 9.52
C LEU A 129 -26.52 28.06 8.14
N ILE A 130 -27.08 27.28 7.21
CA ILE A 130 -27.29 27.73 5.83
C ILE A 130 -28.37 28.82 5.78
N SER A 131 -29.39 28.79 6.64
CA SER A 131 -30.41 29.84 6.65
C SER A 131 -29.89 31.19 7.11
N ARG A 132 -28.83 31.21 7.93
CA ARG A 132 -28.25 32.43 8.52
C ARG A 132 -27.19 33.04 7.63
N ASP A 133 -26.14 32.28 7.31
CA ASP A 133 -25.00 32.82 6.53
C ASP A 133 -25.03 32.39 5.06
N GLY A 134 -25.96 31.51 4.70
CA GLY A 134 -26.07 31.02 3.33
C GLY A 134 -26.77 32.00 2.40
N TYR A 135 -26.55 31.81 1.10
CA TYR A 135 -27.15 32.62 0.06
C TYR A 135 -27.71 31.75 -1.07
N VAL A 136 -28.65 32.32 -1.83
CA VAL A 136 -29.13 31.75 -3.09
C VAL A 136 -28.78 32.71 -4.20
N ALA A 137 -28.03 32.24 -5.19
CA ALA A 137 -27.68 32.99 -6.38
C ALA A 137 -28.14 32.25 -7.63
N ARG A 138 -28.66 32.97 -8.62
CA ARG A 138 -28.98 32.43 -9.93
C ARG A 138 -28.14 33.15 -10.98
N SER A 139 -27.41 32.37 -11.76
CA SER A 139 -26.80 32.81 -13.01
C SER A 139 -27.69 32.39 -14.18
N SER A 140 -27.39 32.86 -15.39
CA SER A 140 -28.09 32.44 -16.61
C SER A 140 -28.11 30.92 -16.83
N ARG A 141 -27.16 30.18 -16.23
CA ARG A 141 -26.97 28.73 -16.46
C ARG A 141 -27.25 27.84 -15.24
N ARG A 142 -27.29 28.38 -14.03
CA ARG A 142 -27.46 27.57 -12.80
C ARG A 142 -27.95 28.37 -11.61
N THR A 143 -28.73 27.70 -10.76
CA THR A 143 -29.03 28.13 -9.39
C THR A 143 -28.00 27.50 -8.45
N VAL A 144 -27.53 28.28 -7.48
CA VAL A 144 -26.54 27.87 -6.49
C VAL A 144 -27.03 28.28 -5.11
N VAL A 145 -26.97 27.36 -4.16
CA VAL A 145 -27.01 27.67 -2.73
C VAL A 145 -25.58 27.61 -2.23
N GLY A 146 -25.13 28.67 -1.56
CA GLY A 146 -23.78 28.71 -1.04
C GLY A 146 -23.68 29.12 0.42
N TYR A 147 -22.56 28.78 1.05
CA TYR A 147 -22.19 29.14 2.41
C TYR A 147 -20.73 29.60 2.39
N ARG A 148 -20.45 30.78 2.96
CA ARG A 148 -19.10 31.36 2.96
C ARG A 148 -18.55 31.47 4.37
N THR A 149 -17.29 31.09 4.53
CA THR A 149 -16.56 31.27 5.80
C THR A 149 -15.07 31.40 5.54
N THR A 150 -14.35 32.02 6.48
CA THR A 150 -12.88 32.03 6.52
C THR A 150 -12.30 30.87 7.33
N SER A 151 -13.15 30.06 7.98
CA SER A 151 -12.72 28.84 8.66
C SER A 151 -12.74 27.64 7.71
N LYS A 152 -11.55 27.10 7.45
CA LYS A 152 -11.38 25.86 6.68
C LYS A 152 -12.00 24.66 7.39
N GLU A 153 -11.84 24.58 8.71
CA GLU A 153 -12.34 23.46 9.53
C GLU A 153 -13.87 23.41 9.51
N LEU A 154 -14.54 24.54 9.79
CA LEU A 154 -16.01 24.62 9.71
C LEU A 154 -16.50 24.25 8.31
N MET A 155 -15.80 24.73 7.27
CA MET A 155 -16.18 24.43 5.90
C MET A 155 -16.15 22.94 5.60
N GLN A 156 -15.09 22.25 6.00
CA GLN A 156 -14.94 20.80 5.82
C GLN A 156 -15.98 20.03 6.64
N GLN A 157 -16.28 20.45 7.87
CA GLN A 157 -17.32 19.84 8.70
C GLN A 157 -18.71 19.98 8.06
N ILE A 158 -19.06 21.16 7.52
CA ILE A 158 -20.33 21.37 6.81
C ILE A 158 -20.39 20.50 5.55
N GLN A 159 -19.31 20.42 4.77
CA GLN A 159 -19.24 19.58 3.57
C GLN A 159 -19.45 18.10 3.90
N TYR A 160 -18.78 17.61 4.95
CA TYR A 160 -18.94 16.24 5.44
C TYR A 160 -20.39 15.95 5.86
N LEU A 161 -20.97 16.82 6.70
CA LEU A 161 -22.34 16.65 7.18
C LEU A 161 -23.35 16.68 6.02
N LEU A 162 -23.17 17.56 5.03
CA LEU A 162 -23.99 17.56 3.82
C LEU A 162 -23.87 16.25 3.05
N ALA A 163 -22.67 15.69 2.91
CA ALA A 163 -22.46 14.40 2.27
C ALA A 163 -23.17 13.25 3.02
N THR A 164 -23.16 13.25 4.36
CA THR A 164 -23.92 12.25 5.15
C THR A 164 -25.44 12.35 4.94
N MET A 165 -25.90 13.52 4.50
CA MET A 165 -27.29 13.82 4.16
C MET A 165 -27.57 13.66 2.65
N GLY A 166 -26.64 13.12 1.85
CA GLY A 166 -26.80 12.92 0.41
C GLY A 166 -26.67 14.19 -0.44
N VAL A 167 -26.18 15.28 0.14
CA VAL A 167 -25.99 16.57 -0.55
C VAL A 167 -24.50 16.77 -0.83
N TYR A 168 -24.10 16.68 -2.10
CA TYR A 168 -22.70 16.87 -2.49
C TYR A 168 -22.42 18.34 -2.84
N ALA A 169 -21.49 18.94 -2.11
CA ALA A 169 -21.12 20.33 -2.27
C ALA A 169 -19.66 20.49 -2.74
N ARG A 170 -19.41 21.51 -3.55
CA ARG A 170 -18.06 21.89 -4.02
C ARG A 170 -17.56 23.08 -3.24
N ILE A 171 -16.28 23.08 -2.86
CA ILE A 171 -15.64 24.23 -2.22
C ILE A 171 -14.86 25.02 -3.28
N LYS A 172 -15.11 26.32 -3.33
CA LYS A 172 -14.30 27.27 -4.08
C LYS A 172 -13.49 28.10 -3.10
N THR A 173 -12.17 28.04 -3.21
CA THR A 173 -11.25 28.86 -2.40
C THR A 173 -10.91 30.15 -3.12
N THR A 174 -10.99 31.27 -2.41
CA THR A 174 -10.49 32.58 -2.84
C THR A 174 -9.32 32.95 -1.93
N PRO A 175 -8.08 32.97 -2.45
CA PRO A 175 -6.90 33.28 -1.65
C PRO A 175 -6.95 34.69 -1.06
N ALA A 176 -6.47 34.85 0.18
CA ALA A 176 -6.40 36.12 0.89
C ALA A 176 -5.66 37.21 0.07
N GLU A 177 -4.59 36.81 -0.62
CA GLU A 177 -3.72 37.68 -1.44
C GLU A 177 -4.48 38.46 -2.53
N ARG A 178 -5.69 38.02 -2.91
CA ARG A 178 -6.52 38.71 -3.91
C ARG A 178 -7.25 39.94 -3.37
N HIS A 179 -7.26 40.15 -2.04
CA HIS A 179 -7.94 41.26 -1.39
C HIS A 179 -7.04 41.89 -0.32
N PRO A 180 -6.63 43.17 -0.47
CA PRO A 180 -5.68 43.83 0.44
C PRO A 180 -6.08 43.86 1.92
N ALA A 181 -7.38 43.71 2.21
CA ALA A 181 -7.93 43.74 3.57
C ALA A 181 -8.20 42.33 4.14
N ALA A 182 -7.89 41.25 3.41
CA ALA A 182 -8.16 39.88 3.85
C ALA A 182 -6.93 39.28 4.55
N GLU A 183 -7.09 38.89 5.81
CA GLU A 183 -6.05 38.18 6.58
C GLU A 183 -6.09 36.66 6.37
N HIS A 184 -7.19 36.14 5.82
CA HIS A 184 -7.45 34.71 5.66
C HIS A 184 -8.13 34.41 4.33
N ASP A 185 -7.90 33.20 3.80
CA ASP A 185 -8.62 32.68 2.65
C ASP A 185 -10.13 32.64 2.90
N CYS A 186 -10.90 32.88 1.84
CA CYS A 186 -12.34 32.74 1.87
C CYS A 186 -12.75 31.45 1.16
N TYR A 187 -13.47 30.59 1.88
CA TYR A 187 -14.01 29.34 1.35
C TYR A 187 -15.50 29.53 1.05
N ASP A 188 -15.92 29.10 -0.14
CA ASP A 188 -17.31 29.20 -0.61
C ASP A 188 -17.80 27.81 -1.02
N LEU A 189 -18.62 27.19 -0.17
CA LEU A 189 -19.26 25.92 -0.44
C LEU A 189 -20.49 26.13 -1.29
N GLN A 190 -20.63 25.39 -2.38
CA GLN A 190 -21.67 25.56 -3.38
C GLN A 190 -22.37 24.23 -3.70
N VAL A 191 -23.70 24.24 -3.60
CA VAL A 191 -24.61 23.19 -4.09
C VAL A 191 -25.36 23.75 -5.29
N SER A 192 -25.38 23.02 -6.41
CA SER A 192 -25.95 23.56 -7.67
C SER A 192 -26.75 22.60 -8.54
N SER A 193 -26.66 21.29 -8.32
CA SER A 193 -27.46 20.33 -9.08
C SER A 193 -28.84 20.18 -8.46
N LYS A 194 -29.83 19.99 -9.33
CA LYS A 194 -31.24 19.98 -8.94
C LYS A 194 -31.55 18.94 -7.84
N PRO A 195 -31.14 17.66 -7.94
CA PRO A 195 -31.45 16.68 -6.89
C PRO A 195 -30.91 17.07 -5.51
N GLU A 196 -29.69 17.60 -5.46
CA GLU A 196 -29.05 18.03 -4.23
C GLU A 196 -29.69 19.32 -3.67
N LEU A 197 -30.15 20.23 -4.53
CA LEU A 197 -30.93 21.41 -4.12
C LEU A 197 -32.31 21.04 -3.55
N GLU A 198 -32.99 20.05 -4.15
CA GLU A 198 -34.24 19.49 -3.63
C GLU A 198 -34.03 18.81 -2.27
N GLN A 199 -32.94 18.07 -2.13
CA GLN A 199 -32.58 17.43 -0.87
C GLN A 199 -32.23 18.45 0.22
N LEU A 200 -31.54 19.54 -0.15
CA LEU A 200 -31.26 20.67 0.74
C LEU A 200 -32.55 21.35 1.24
N LEU A 201 -33.54 21.54 0.36
CA LEU A 201 -34.85 22.12 0.73
C LEU A 201 -35.55 21.33 1.84
N ASN A 202 -35.39 20.01 1.89
CA ASN A 202 -36.08 19.15 2.86
C ASN A 202 -35.72 19.43 4.32
N PHE A 203 -34.56 20.01 4.58
CA PHE A 203 -34.11 20.33 5.94
C PHE A 203 -33.83 21.82 6.17
N LEU A 204 -34.09 22.69 5.17
CA LEU A 204 -34.11 24.12 5.40
C LEU A 204 -35.40 24.53 6.13
N PRO A 205 -35.32 25.40 7.15
CA PRO A 205 -36.49 26.03 7.74
C PRO A 205 -37.35 26.73 6.67
N LYS A 206 -38.61 26.33 6.53
CA LYS A 206 -39.53 26.81 5.47
C LYS A 206 -39.73 28.32 5.46
N ASN A 207 -39.65 28.95 6.64
CA ASN A 207 -39.77 30.40 6.80
C ASN A 207 -38.48 31.16 6.49
N SER A 208 -37.35 30.47 6.27
CA SER A 208 -36.07 31.12 5.97
C SER A 208 -36.10 31.82 4.61
N THR A 209 -35.33 32.90 4.49
CA THR A 209 -35.16 33.61 3.22
C THR A 209 -34.46 32.73 2.17
N VAL A 210 -33.56 31.84 2.60
CA VAL A 210 -32.87 30.90 1.72
C VAL A 210 -33.86 29.88 1.14
N ALA A 211 -34.69 29.24 1.96
CA ALA A 211 -35.72 28.29 1.48
C ALA A 211 -36.65 28.95 0.46
N ARG A 212 -37.25 30.10 0.82
CA ARG A 212 -38.18 30.83 -0.07
C ARG A 212 -37.53 31.26 -1.39
N LYS A 213 -36.27 31.69 -1.37
CA LYS A 213 -35.53 32.04 -2.59
C LYS A 213 -35.21 30.79 -3.42
N LEU A 214 -34.81 29.70 -2.78
CA LEU A 214 -34.46 28.45 -3.44
C LEU A 214 -35.68 27.81 -4.11
N GLU A 215 -36.83 27.76 -3.44
CA GLU A 215 -38.10 27.29 -4.02
C GLU A 215 -38.44 28.05 -5.32
N LYS A 216 -38.32 29.38 -5.30
CA LYS A 216 -38.59 30.23 -6.48
C LYS A 216 -37.58 30.04 -7.61
N LEU A 217 -36.33 29.74 -7.26
CA LEU A 217 -35.22 29.67 -8.22
C LEU A 217 -34.86 28.23 -8.58
N LEU A 218 -35.60 27.23 -8.09
CA LEU A 218 -35.32 25.83 -8.32
C LEU A 218 -35.38 25.51 -9.83
N PRO A 219 -34.35 24.87 -10.42
CA PRO A 219 -34.38 24.50 -11.83
C PRO A 219 -35.50 23.49 -12.14
N SER A 220 -36.19 23.65 -13.28
CA SER A 220 -37.20 22.69 -13.73
C SER A 220 -36.59 21.34 -14.12
N ARG A 221 -35.38 21.34 -14.68
CA ARG A 221 -34.59 20.15 -15.03
C ARG A 221 -33.16 20.27 -14.51
N GLY A 222 -32.55 19.13 -14.18
CA GLY A 222 -31.15 19.06 -13.76
C GLY A 222 -30.77 17.61 -13.48
N ARG A 223 -29.51 17.28 -13.75
CA ARG A 223 -28.90 15.97 -13.42
C ARG A 223 -27.94 16.13 -12.24
N PRO A 224 -27.63 15.07 -11.49
CA PRO A 224 -26.56 15.09 -10.51
C PRO A 224 -25.25 15.60 -11.13
N THR A 225 -24.49 16.37 -10.36
CA THR A 225 -23.23 16.93 -10.83
C THR A 225 -22.11 15.87 -10.85
N LEU A 226 -22.19 14.90 -9.93
CA LEU A 226 -21.18 13.86 -9.74
C LEU A 226 -21.77 12.49 -10.07
N LYS A 227 -20.93 11.59 -10.60
CA LYS A 227 -21.34 10.21 -10.88
C LYS A 227 -21.22 9.41 -9.58
N VAL A 228 -22.31 8.80 -9.14
CA VAL A 228 -22.30 7.90 -7.98
C VAL A 228 -21.78 6.53 -8.40
N TRP A 229 -20.87 5.97 -7.61
CA TRP A 229 -20.40 4.60 -7.72
C TRP A 229 -20.49 3.95 -6.35
N ARG A 230 -21.50 3.09 -6.16
CA ARG A 230 -21.84 2.51 -4.84
C ARG A 230 -22.03 3.62 -3.80
N ASP A 231 -21.24 3.61 -2.74
CA ASP A 231 -21.32 4.54 -1.61
C ASP A 231 -20.40 5.76 -1.76
N VAL A 232 -19.76 5.94 -2.92
CA VAL A 232 -18.86 7.07 -3.20
C VAL A 232 -19.28 7.84 -4.45
N VAL A 233 -18.80 9.07 -4.55
CA VAL A 233 -18.94 9.90 -5.75
C VAL A 233 -17.62 10.00 -6.50
N LEU A 234 -17.69 9.90 -7.82
CA LEU A 234 -16.54 10.08 -8.71
C LEU A 234 -16.46 11.55 -9.10
N ASP A 235 -15.34 12.19 -8.76
CA ASP A 235 -14.98 13.53 -9.19
C ASP A 235 -13.70 13.50 -10.04
N SER A 236 -13.60 14.40 -11.00
CA SER A 236 -12.46 14.47 -11.92
C SER A 236 -11.34 15.31 -11.33
N VAL A 237 -10.11 14.80 -11.34
CA VAL A 237 -8.92 15.58 -11.01
C VAL A 237 -8.79 16.75 -11.98
N LYS A 238 -8.82 17.98 -11.45
CA LYS A 238 -8.73 19.19 -12.27
C LYS A 238 -7.28 19.57 -12.60
N TYR A 239 -6.38 19.34 -11.64
CA TYR A 239 -4.97 19.69 -11.71
C TYR A 239 -4.19 18.83 -10.72
N VAL A 240 -2.94 18.51 -11.06
CA VAL A 240 -1.97 17.84 -10.20
C VAL A 240 -0.73 18.73 -10.18
N ALA A 241 -0.27 19.08 -8.98
CA ALA A 241 0.97 19.82 -8.76
C ALA A 241 2.02 18.86 -8.19
N GLU A 242 3.26 18.99 -8.64
CA GLU A 242 4.41 18.35 -8.01
C GLU A 242 5.09 19.38 -7.11
N GLU A 243 5.30 19.02 -5.85
CA GLU A 243 5.94 19.87 -4.85
C GLU A 243 7.07 19.08 -4.18
N GLU A 244 8.25 19.68 -4.05
CA GLU A 244 9.31 19.11 -3.22
C GLU A 244 8.96 19.30 -1.75
N HIS A 245 8.73 18.20 -1.03
CA HIS A 245 8.40 18.23 0.40
C HIS A 245 9.49 17.57 1.24
N SER A 246 10.03 18.32 2.19
CA SER A 246 10.92 17.80 3.25
C SER A 246 10.18 17.87 4.59
N GLY A 247 9.60 16.74 5.01
CA GLY A 247 8.80 16.68 6.23
C GLY A 247 8.15 15.31 6.45
N PHE A 248 7.33 15.22 7.49
CA PHE A 248 6.60 13.99 7.81
C PHE A 248 5.42 13.79 6.86
N VAL A 249 5.36 12.59 6.28
CA VAL A 249 4.16 12.07 5.61
C VAL A 249 3.51 11.04 6.53
N TYR A 250 2.18 11.03 6.54
CA TYR A 250 1.39 10.19 7.44
C TYR A 250 0.55 9.21 6.63
N ASP A 251 0.31 8.05 7.21
CA ASP A 251 -0.61 7.03 6.69
C ASP A 251 -1.39 6.41 7.85
N LEU A 252 -2.55 5.81 7.55
CA LEU A 252 -3.40 5.15 8.53
C LEU A 252 -3.62 3.68 8.16
N GLU A 253 -3.35 2.80 9.12
CA GLU A 253 -3.80 1.41 9.03
C GLU A 253 -5.23 1.32 9.55
N VAL A 254 -6.15 0.90 8.68
CA VAL A 254 -7.57 0.74 9.00
C VAL A 254 -7.94 -0.75 8.98
N ASP A 255 -8.52 -1.21 10.08
CA ASP A 255 -9.06 -2.58 10.27
C ASP A 255 -10.42 -2.73 9.57
N ALA A 256 -10.44 -2.43 8.27
CA ALA A 256 -11.58 -2.61 7.38
C ALA A 256 -11.10 -3.31 6.11
N ALA A 257 -11.91 -4.22 5.56
CA ALA A 257 -11.54 -5.02 4.37
C ALA A 257 -11.19 -4.17 3.14
N THR A 258 -11.64 -2.92 3.10
CA THR A 258 -11.35 -1.98 2.01
C THR A 258 -9.96 -1.37 2.11
N HIS A 259 -9.34 -1.39 3.29
CA HIS A 259 -8.08 -0.72 3.58
C HIS A 259 -8.04 0.76 3.14
N ASN A 260 -9.20 1.41 3.09
CA ASN A 260 -9.35 2.79 2.66
C ASN A 260 -9.84 3.65 3.82
N PHE A 261 -9.43 4.91 3.84
CA PHE A 261 -9.88 5.91 4.79
C PHE A 261 -10.16 7.25 4.09
N ILE A 262 -10.79 8.18 4.80
CA ILE A 262 -11.16 9.48 4.25
C ILE A 262 -10.18 10.53 4.78
N ILE A 263 -9.47 11.23 3.88
CA ILE A 263 -8.71 12.44 4.21
C ILE A 263 -9.44 13.62 3.60
N SER A 264 -9.73 14.63 4.43
CA SER A 264 -10.61 15.76 4.07
C SER A 264 -11.99 15.27 3.62
N THR A 265 -12.16 14.99 2.32
CA THR A 265 -13.38 14.40 1.72
C THR A 265 -13.07 13.44 0.58
N VAL A 266 -11.83 12.97 0.49
CA VAL A 266 -11.36 12.07 -0.57
C VAL A 266 -11.09 10.71 0.05
N VAL A 267 -11.55 9.65 -0.62
CA VAL A 267 -11.23 8.27 -0.25
C VAL A 267 -9.81 7.98 -0.72
N VAL A 268 -8.94 7.62 0.22
CA VAL A 268 -7.56 7.23 -0.03
C VAL A 268 -7.34 5.80 0.46
N SER A 269 -6.40 5.09 -0.16
CA SER A 269 -6.00 3.73 0.24
C SER A 269 -4.78 3.80 1.14
N ASN A 270 -4.70 2.90 2.13
CA ASN A 270 -3.48 2.71 2.88
C ASN A 270 -2.35 2.28 1.92
N CYS A 271 -1.14 2.77 2.18
CA CYS A 271 -0.01 2.44 1.34
C CYS A 271 0.64 1.16 1.87
N PHE A 272 0.29 0.02 1.28
CA PHE A 272 0.93 -1.28 1.55
C PHE A 272 2.42 -1.35 1.13
N ALA A 273 2.98 -0.24 0.65
CA ALA A 273 4.32 -0.15 0.09
C ALA A 273 5.26 0.74 0.91
N HIS A 274 5.20 0.76 2.25
CA HIS A 274 6.20 1.50 3.02
C HIS A 274 6.60 0.87 4.35
N ALA A 275 7.91 0.61 4.50
CA ALA A 275 8.59 0.41 5.79
C ALA A 275 8.48 1.64 6.73
N GLY A 276 7.95 2.77 6.26
CA GLY A 276 7.64 3.94 7.09
C GLY A 276 6.32 3.84 7.88
N ALA A 277 5.44 2.90 7.54
CA ALA A 277 4.13 2.75 8.20
C ALA A 277 4.21 2.19 9.64
N VAL A 278 5.36 1.62 10.02
CA VAL A 278 5.50 0.90 11.29
C VAL A 278 5.96 1.78 12.47
N GLY A 279 6.20 3.08 12.23
CA GLY A 279 6.69 4.02 13.26
C GLY A 279 8.14 3.76 13.69
N TYR A 280 8.82 2.82 13.03
CA TYR A 280 10.19 2.42 13.29
C TYR A 280 10.88 2.05 11.96
N VAL A 281 12.20 2.24 11.87
CA VAL A 281 12.97 1.88 10.67
C VAL A 281 13.90 0.72 10.97
N TYR A 282 13.68 -0.42 10.31
CA TYR A 282 14.62 -1.54 10.32
C TYR A 282 15.55 -1.45 9.11
N GLU A 283 16.74 -0.90 9.32
CA GLU A 283 17.79 -0.80 8.31
C GLU A 283 19.14 -1.17 8.93
N PRO A 284 19.52 -2.47 8.90
CA PRO A 284 20.81 -2.91 9.43
C PRO A 284 21.98 -2.15 8.81
N SER A 285 22.99 -1.81 9.61
CA SER A 285 24.22 -1.16 9.14
C SER A 285 25.01 -2.07 8.20
N LEU A 286 25.94 -1.51 7.42
CA LEU A 286 26.83 -2.30 6.57
C LEU A 286 27.66 -3.31 7.37
N GLU A 287 28.09 -2.93 8.58
CA GLU A 287 28.77 -3.83 9.52
C GLU A 287 27.89 -5.00 9.94
N GLN A 288 26.64 -4.73 10.37
CA GLN A 288 25.69 -5.79 10.72
C GLN A 288 25.39 -6.71 9.54
N ILE A 289 25.24 -6.15 8.33
CA ILE A 289 25.03 -6.93 7.11
C ILE A 289 26.24 -7.81 6.81
N ARG A 290 27.46 -7.28 7.00
CA ARG A 290 28.70 -8.04 6.83
C ARG A 290 28.76 -9.22 7.79
N ASP A 291 28.42 -9.02 9.06
CA ASP A 291 28.40 -10.07 10.07
C ASP A 291 27.33 -11.13 9.76
N MET A 292 26.14 -10.69 9.32
CA MET A 292 25.08 -11.60 8.85
C MET A 292 25.56 -12.45 7.66
N MET A 293 26.24 -11.84 6.69
CA MET A 293 26.81 -12.53 5.54
C MET A 293 27.91 -13.52 5.94
N LEU A 294 28.80 -13.14 6.85
CA LEU A 294 29.86 -14.02 7.38
C LEU A 294 29.26 -15.24 8.09
N ASN A 295 28.24 -15.02 8.93
CA ASN A 295 27.52 -16.10 9.61
C ASN A 295 26.82 -17.06 8.63
N LEU A 296 26.24 -16.54 7.54
CA LEU A 296 25.72 -17.40 6.48
C LEU A 296 26.83 -18.21 5.80
N ARG A 297 27.98 -17.57 5.50
CA ARG A 297 29.12 -18.23 4.84
C ARG A 297 29.83 -19.26 5.73
N SER A 298 29.69 -19.20 7.06
CA SER A 298 30.27 -20.19 7.98
C SER A 298 29.55 -21.55 7.98
N ASN A 299 28.42 -21.69 7.27
CA ASN A 299 27.80 -22.99 7.05
C ASN A 299 28.73 -23.92 6.24
N ASN A 300 28.56 -25.24 6.39
CA ASN A 300 29.32 -26.24 5.64
C ASN A 300 28.40 -27.23 4.91
N PRO A 301 28.34 -27.22 3.57
CA PRO A 301 29.11 -26.37 2.66
C PRO A 301 28.71 -24.88 2.73
N PRO A 302 29.62 -23.94 2.42
CA PRO A 302 29.33 -22.51 2.46
C PRO A 302 28.19 -22.09 1.52
N VAL A 303 27.26 -21.27 2.01
CA VAL A 303 26.06 -20.82 1.28
C VAL A 303 26.44 -20.15 -0.06
N PRO A 304 25.97 -20.66 -1.21
CA PRO A 304 26.48 -20.25 -2.52
C PRO A 304 25.81 -19.00 -3.07
N ALA A 305 24.59 -18.71 -2.63
CA ALA A 305 23.72 -17.69 -3.19
C ALA A 305 23.16 -16.77 -2.10
N LEU A 306 23.04 -15.49 -2.42
CA LEU A 306 22.40 -14.48 -1.58
C LEU A 306 21.29 -13.80 -2.37
N GLN A 307 20.08 -13.78 -1.81
CA GLN A 307 18.97 -13.01 -2.35
C GLN A 307 18.75 -11.77 -1.48
N LEU A 308 18.94 -10.59 -2.05
CA LEU A 308 18.69 -9.30 -1.41
C LEU A 308 17.22 -8.92 -1.63
N SER A 309 16.50 -8.82 -0.53
CA SER A 309 15.05 -8.57 -0.49
C SER A 309 14.73 -7.55 0.62
N GLY A 310 13.45 -7.28 0.86
CA GLY A 310 12.96 -6.29 1.82
C GLY A 310 11.52 -5.89 1.50
N GLY A 311 11.22 -4.60 1.60
CA GLY A 311 10.08 -4.01 0.89
C GLY A 311 10.43 -3.80 -0.59
N GLU A 312 11.33 -2.86 -0.86
CA GLU A 312 11.95 -2.65 -2.19
C GLU A 312 13.45 -2.35 -2.00
N PRO A 313 14.36 -3.31 -2.23
CA PRO A 313 15.80 -3.14 -2.02
C PRO A 313 16.39 -1.91 -2.72
N THR A 314 15.86 -1.55 -3.89
CA THR A 314 16.42 -0.46 -4.70
C THR A 314 16.21 0.95 -4.12
N VAL A 315 15.41 1.09 -3.05
CA VAL A 315 15.30 2.35 -2.29
C VAL A 315 16.52 2.62 -1.41
N ARG A 316 17.33 1.60 -1.14
CA ARG A 316 18.53 1.70 -0.32
C ARG A 316 19.71 2.17 -1.18
N GLU A 317 20.30 3.30 -0.82
CA GLU A 317 21.36 3.96 -1.60
C GLU A 317 22.65 3.14 -1.66
N ASP A 318 23.01 2.45 -0.58
CA ASP A 318 24.21 1.60 -0.49
C ASP A 318 23.97 0.14 -0.95
N LEU A 319 22.88 -0.13 -1.70
CA LEU A 319 22.63 -1.46 -2.28
C LEU A 319 23.80 -1.97 -3.16
N PRO A 320 24.40 -1.17 -4.07
CA PRO A 320 25.56 -1.61 -4.85
C PRO A 320 26.76 -2.01 -3.97
N GLU A 321 26.97 -1.31 -2.85
CA GLU A 321 28.04 -1.64 -1.89
C GLU A 321 27.78 -2.97 -1.19
N ILE A 322 26.54 -3.23 -0.77
CA ILE A 322 26.12 -4.51 -0.20
C ILE A 322 26.34 -5.66 -1.19
N VAL A 323 26.06 -5.45 -2.47
CA VAL A 323 26.31 -6.45 -3.51
C VAL A 323 27.80 -6.74 -3.65
N ARG A 324 28.66 -5.69 -3.74
CA ARG A 324 30.12 -5.87 -3.83
C ARG A 324 30.66 -6.65 -2.62
N MET A 325 30.21 -6.28 -1.42
CA MET A 325 30.54 -6.99 -0.18
C MET A 325 30.15 -8.47 -0.26
N ALA A 326 28.97 -8.81 -0.77
CA ALA A 326 28.57 -10.20 -0.95
C ALA A 326 29.51 -10.96 -1.91
N LYS A 327 29.91 -10.36 -3.03
CA LYS A 327 30.86 -10.99 -3.96
C LYS A 327 32.24 -11.17 -3.31
N GLU A 328 32.73 -10.19 -2.56
CA GLU A 328 33.99 -10.27 -1.81
C GLU A 328 33.98 -11.40 -0.75
N LEU A 329 32.85 -11.60 -0.06
CA LEU A 329 32.66 -12.68 0.92
C LEU A 329 32.44 -14.06 0.28
N GLY A 330 32.47 -14.14 -1.06
CA GLY A 330 32.46 -15.40 -1.80
C GLY A 330 31.06 -15.94 -2.11
N PHE A 331 30.01 -15.12 -2.05
CA PHE A 331 28.72 -15.48 -2.63
C PHE A 331 28.85 -15.53 -4.15
N ARG A 332 28.67 -16.71 -4.74
CA ARG A 332 28.84 -16.91 -6.19
C ARG A 332 27.69 -16.31 -6.97
N HIS A 333 26.49 -16.37 -6.40
CA HIS A 333 25.27 -15.85 -7.00
C HIS A 333 24.63 -14.79 -6.11
N VAL A 334 24.46 -13.57 -6.61
CA VAL A 334 23.73 -12.51 -5.93
C VAL A 334 22.51 -12.15 -6.75
N GLU A 335 21.35 -12.27 -6.14
CA GLU A 335 20.05 -11.95 -6.72
C GLU A 335 19.42 -10.76 -5.99
N VAL A 336 18.76 -9.87 -6.73
CA VAL A 336 18.04 -8.72 -6.16
C VAL A 336 16.56 -8.82 -6.50
N ASN A 337 15.72 -8.88 -5.47
CA ASN A 337 14.27 -8.80 -5.61
C ASN A 337 13.87 -7.35 -5.87
N SER A 338 13.04 -7.09 -6.88
CA SER A 338 12.57 -5.73 -7.14
C SER A 338 11.19 -5.69 -7.80
N ASN A 339 10.44 -4.64 -7.50
CA ASN A 339 9.25 -4.24 -8.22
C ASN A 339 9.58 -3.62 -9.60
N GLY A 340 10.85 -3.33 -9.89
CA GLY A 340 11.32 -2.86 -11.19
C GLY A 340 11.02 -1.40 -11.54
N LEU A 341 10.52 -0.58 -10.61
CA LEU A 341 10.24 0.84 -10.85
C LEU A 341 11.51 1.62 -11.15
N LYS A 342 12.50 1.59 -10.25
CA LYS A 342 13.80 2.28 -10.43
C LYS A 342 14.57 1.78 -11.65
N MET A 343 14.43 0.48 -11.97
CA MET A 343 15.01 -0.12 -13.18
C MET A 343 14.35 0.40 -14.45
N ALA A 344 13.04 0.65 -14.44
CA ALA A 344 12.33 1.25 -15.57
C ALA A 344 12.69 2.73 -15.79
N GLU A 345 13.18 3.41 -14.76
CA GLU A 345 13.56 4.83 -14.79
C GLU A 345 15.01 5.06 -15.24
N SER A 346 15.95 4.16 -14.91
CA SER A 346 17.38 4.38 -15.19
C SER A 346 18.13 3.14 -15.67
N VAL A 347 18.64 3.20 -16.90
CA VAL A 347 19.59 2.22 -17.45
C VAL A 347 20.92 2.26 -16.69
N ASP A 348 21.36 3.45 -16.27
CA ASP A 348 22.63 3.63 -15.58
C ASP A 348 22.61 2.96 -14.20
N TYR A 349 21.49 3.06 -13.48
CA TYR A 349 21.31 2.34 -12.23
C TYR A 349 21.30 0.82 -12.44
N CYS A 350 20.66 0.33 -13.51
CA CYS A 350 20.78 -1.09 -13.87
C CYS A 350 22.24 -1.48 -14.14
N ARG A 351 23.01 -0.64 -14.84
CA ARG A 351 24.43 -0.90 -15.12
C ARG A 351 25.26 -0.93 -13.84
N GLU A 352 25.02 0.00 -12.92
CA GLU A 352 25.65 0.04 -11.61
C GLU A 352 25.42 -1.25 -10.81
N LEU A 353 24.18 -1.76 -10.77
CA LEU A 353 23.88 -3.05 -10.13
C LEU A 353 24.61 -4.21 -10.81
N ARG A 354 24.68 -4.20 -12.15
CA ARG A 354 25.38 -5.25 -12.89
C ARG A 354 26.88 -5.24 -12.60
N GLU A 355 27.49 -4.06 -12.59
CA GLU A 355 28.91 -3.84 -12.29
C GLU A 355 29.25 -4.16 -10.84
N ALA A 356 28.35 -3.87 -9.90
CA ALA A 356 28.49 -4.27 -8.50
C ALA A 356 28.53 -5.80 -8.32
N GLY A 357 27.99 -6.55 -9.28
CA GLY A 357 28.05 -8.01 -9.31
C GLY A 357 26.70 -8.71 -9.10
N VAL A 358 25.58 -8.01 -9.31
CA VAL A 358 24.27 -8.66 -9.36
C VAL A 358 24.22 -9.61 -10.56
N ASP A 359 23.90 -10.87 -10.30
CA ASP A 359 23.84 -11.92 -11.32
C ASP A 359 22.44 -12.04 -11.93
N THR A 360 21.40 -11.93 -11.10
CA THR A 360 20.00 -12.10 -11.50
C THR A 360 19.10 -11.04 -10.86
N ILE A 361 18.11 -10.56 -11.61
CA ILE A 361 17.01 -9.77 -11.05
C ILE A 361 15.79 -10.68 -10.85
N TYR A 362 15.28 -10.73 -9.62
CA TYR A 362 14.05 -11.42 -9.26
C TYR A 362 12.88 -10.42 -9.34
N LEU A 363 12.29 -10.33 -10.53
CA LEU A 363 11.37 -9.25 -10.91
C LEU A 363 9.92 -9.64 -10.59
N GLN A 364 9.27 -8.86 -9.73
CA GLN A 364 7.83 -8.96 -9.52
C GLN A 364 7.08 -8.77 -10.85
N PHE A 365 6.32 -9.79 -11.27
CA PHE A 365 5.64 -9.83 -12.56
C PHE A 365 4.27 -10.50 -12.41
N ASP A 366 3.25 -9.71 -12.03
CA ASP A 366 1.93 -10.25 -11.64
C ASP A 366 1.09 -10.76 -12.83
N GLY A 367 1.46 -10.42 -14.07
CA GLY A 367 0.78 -10.88 -15.28
C GLY A 367 1.16 -10.10 -16.53
N THR A 368 0.48 -10.40 -17.63
CA THR A 368 0.61 -9.74 -18.95
C THR A 368 -0.52 -8.73 -19.21
N LYS A 369 -1.55 -8.70 -18.34
CA LYS A 369 -2.74 -7.84 -18.47
C LYS A 369 -2.86 -6.84 -17.32
N PRO A 370 -3.51 -5.68 -17.54
CA PRO A 370 -3.75 -4.69 -16.49
C PRO A 370 -4.51 -5.23 -15.27
N LYS A 371 -5.44 -6.19 -15.49
CA LYS A 371 -6.27 -6.81 -14.43
C LYS A 371 -5.45 -7.23 -13.22
N ALA A 372 -4.37 -7.99 -13.44
CA ALA A 372 -3.54 -8.53 -12.37
C ALA A 372 -2.88 -7.42 -11.55
N TYR A 373 -2.30 -6.41 -12.22
CA TYR A 373 -1.63 -5.30 -11.54
C TYR A 373 -2.59 -4.35 -10.84
N ILE A 374 -3.75 -4.05 -11.44
CA ILE A 374 -4.76 -3.20 -10.81
C ILE A 374 -5.28 -3.87 -9.54
N ALA A 375 -5.59 -5.17 -9.60
CA ALA A 375 -6.07 -5.92 -8.44
C ALA A 375 -5.02 -6.05 -7.34
N ALA A 376 -3.77 -6.40 -7.67
CA ALA A 376 -2.73 -6.65 -6.67
C ALA A 376 -2.00 -5.38 -6.19
N ARG A 377 -1.92 -4.33 -7.03
CA ARG A 377 -1.02 -3.17 -6.83
C ARG A 377 -1.71 -1.81 -6.98
N GLY A 378 -3.01 -1.78 -7.28
CA GLY A 378 -3.80 -0.55 -7.43
C GLY A 378 -3.59 0.24 -8.73
N ARG A 379 -2.64 -0.15 -9.58
CA ARG A 379 -2.38 0.50 -10.88
C ARG A 379 -1.79 -0.47 -11.90
N ASN A 380 -1.96 -0.18 -13.18
CA ASN A 380 -1.37 -0.99 -14.24
C ASN A 380 0.15 -0.80 -14.30
N LEU A 381 0.92 -1.82 -13.92
CA LEU A 381 2.38 -1.80 -13.95
C LEU A 381 3.00 -2.61 -15.10
N PHE A 382 2.20 -3.27 -15.95
CA PHE A 382 2.76 -4.06 -17.05
C PHE A 382 3.69 -3.24 -17.96
N PRO A 383 3.34 -2.00 -18.39
CA PRO A 383 4.25 -1.19 -19.19
C PRO A 383 5.56 -0.83 -18.49
N VAL A 384 5.55 -0.72 -17.15
CA VAL A 384 6.76 -0.51 -16.35
C VAL A 384 7.66 -1.74 -16.42
N LYS A 385 7.10 -2.95 -16.33
CA LYS A 385 7.88 -4.20 -16.42
C LYS A 385 8.57 -4.33 -17.77
N LEU A 386 7.88 -3.96 -18.86
CA LEU A 386 8.47 -3.95 -20.20
C LEU A 386 9.67 -2.99 -20.29
N ARG A 387 9.52 -1.76 -19.76
CA ARG A 387 10.63 -0.80 -19.71
C ARG A 387 11.78 -1.27 -18.83
N ALA A 388 11.49 -1.87 -17.68
CA ALA A 388 12.51 -2.43 -16.80
C ALA A 388 13.33 -3.52 -17.50
N LEU A 389 12.66 -4.47 -18.17
CA LEU A 389 13.33 -5.52 -18.94
C LEU A 389 14.21 -4.94 -20.04
N GLU A 390 13.74 -3.92 -20.75
CA GLU A 390 14.52 -3.26 -21.79
C GLU A 390 15.76 -2.55 -21.23
N ASN A 391 15.62 -1.85 -20.11
CA ASN A 391 16.75 -1.19 -19.47
C ASN A 391 17.77 -2.20 -18.92
N LEU A 392 17.29 -3.32 -18.35
CA LEU A 392 18.14 -4.41 -17.89
C LEU A 392 18.91 -5.05 -19.05
N ARG A 393 18.28 -5.22 -20.23
CA ARG A 393 18.97 -5.65 -21.46
C ARG A 393 20.09 -4.70 -21.84
N LYS A 394 19.80 -3.40 -21.89
CA LYS A 394 20.78 -2.35 -22.24
C LYS A 394 21.94 -2.28 -21.24
N ALA A 395 21.67 -2.56 -19.97
CA ALA A 395 22.68 -2.66 -18.91
C ALA A 395 23.51 -3.97 -18.97
N GLY A 396 23.17 -4.91 -19.85
CA GLY A 396 23.93 -6.14 -20.05
C GLY A 396 23.51 -7.31 -19.15
N PHE A 397 22.37 -7.24 -18.46
CA PHE A 397 21.82 -8.39 -17.77
C PHE A 397 21.41 -9.49 -18.75
N LYS A 398 21.62 -10.75 -18.33
CA LYS A 398 21.28 -11.96 -19.09
C LYS A 398 20.36 -12.92 -18.33
N SER A 399 20.00 -12.56 -17.10
CA SER A 399 19.21 -13.37 -16.18
C SER A 399 18.20 -12.51 -15.43
N VAL A 400 16.92 -12.76 -15.70
CA VAL A 400 15.78 -12.26 -14.96
C VAL A 400 14.88 -13.45 -14.63
N VAL A 401 14.43 -13.52 -13.37
CA VAL A 401 13.34 -14.39 -12.95
C VAL A 401 12.07 -13.56 -12.92
N LEU A 402 11.03 -13.99 -13.64
CA LEU A 402 9.69 -13.42 -13.52
C LEU A 402 8.99 -14.08 -12.35
N VAL A 403 8.34 -13.27 -11.50
CA VAL A 403 7.76 -13.74 -10.25
C VAL A 403 6.28 -13.35 -10.18
N PRO A 404 5.38 -14.20 -10.68
CA PRO A 404 3.94 -13.98 -10.55
C PRO A 404 3.44 -14.51 -9.21
N THR A 405 2.91 -13.61 -8.38
CA THR A 405 2.11 -14.04 -7.21
C THR A 405 0.72 -14.42 -7.68
N LEU A 406 0.39 -15.71 -7.64
CA LEU A 406 -0.88 -16.22 -8.17
C LEU A 406 -1.99 -16.14 -7.12
N VAL A 407 -3.12 -15.57 -7.54
CA VAL A 407 -4.36 -15.48 -6.77
C VAL A 407 -5.51 -15.93 -7.66
N ARG A 408 -6.32 -16.86 -7.16
CA ARG A 408 -7.49 -17.37 -7.90
C ARG A 408 -8.45 -16.24 -8.26
N GLY A 409 -8.95 -16.23 -9.50
CA GLY A 409 -9.80 -15.19 -10.07
C GLY A 409 -9.09 -13.91 -10.50
N VAL A 410 -7.81 -13.71 -10.15
CA VAL A 410 -7.06 -12.48 -10.45
C VAL A 410 -6.17 -12.64 -11.67
N ASN A 411 -5.24 -13.59 -11.62
CA ASN A 411 -4.21 -13.81 -12.64
C ASN A 411 -3.92 -15.29 -12.91
N ASP A 412 -4.71 -16.18 -12.30
CA ASP A 412 -4.71 -17.62 -12.57
C ASP A 412 -5.08 -17.93 -14.03
N ASP A 413 -5.77 -17.03 -14.73
CA ASP A 413 -6.10 -17.10 -16.15
C ASP A 413 -4.94 -16.73 -17.10
N GLN A 414 -3.76 -16.38 -16.58
CA GLN A 414 -2.63 -15.84 -17.36
C GLN A 414 -1.36 -16.70 -17.29
N ILE A 415 -1.39 -17.89 -16.67
CA ILE A 415 -0.22 -18.77 -16.51
C ILE A 415 0.43 -19.07 -17.87
N GLY A 416 -0.36 -19.52 -18.85
CA GLY A 416 0.15 -19.81 -20.20
C GLY A 416 0.73 -18.57 -20.88
N GLU A 417 0.04 -17.43 -20.80
CA GLU A 417 0.53 -16.17 -21.40
C GLU A 417 1.83 -15.66 -20.78
N ILE A 418 2.03 -15.85 -19.48
CA ILE A 418 3.28 -15.49 -18.80
C ILE A 418 4.43 -16.38 -19.27
N ILE A 419 4.19 -17.68 -19.47
CA ILE A 419 5.18 -18.62 -20.01
C ILE A 419 5.55 -18.22 -21.45
N GLU A 420 4.56 -17.93 -22.29
CA GLU A 420 4.78 -17.44 -23.65
C GLU A 420 5.54 -16.11 -23.67
N PHE A 421 5.24 -15.22 -22.72
CA PHE A 421 6.00 -13.99 -22.53
C PHE A 421 7.47 -14.28 -22.20
N ALA A 422 7.76 -15.21 -21.29
CA ALA A 422 9.12 -15.61 -20.96
C ALA A 422 9.86 -16.20 -22.17
N VAL A 423 9.20 -17.05 -22.95
CA VAL A 423 9.74 -17.63 -24.20
C VAL A 423 10.11 -16.55 -25.20
N LYS A 424 9.23 -15.56 -25.42
CA LYS A 424 9.50 -14.40 -26.30
C LYS A 424 10.64 -13.51 -25.80
N ASN A 425 10.91 -13.52 -24.49
CA ASN A 425 11.96 -12.73 -23.84
C ASN A 425 13.12 -13.59 -23.33
N ARG A 426 13.34 -14.78 -23.93
CA ARG A 426 14.37 -15.76 -23.51
C ARG A 426 15.80 -15.25 -23.61
N ASP A 427 16.03 -14.11 -24.25
CA ASP A 427 17.33 -13.46 -24.32
C ASP A 427 17.80 -12.99 -22.93
N ILE A 428 16.85 -12.65 -22.06
CA ILE A 428 17.11 -12.19 -20.68
C ILE A 428 16.35 -12.98 -19.61
N VAL A 429 15.14 -13.47 -19.89
CA VAL A 429 14.33 -14.24 -18.93
C VAL A 429 14.81 -15.69 -18.87
N ARG A 430 15.13 -16.16 -17.67
CA ARG A 430 15.68 -17.51 -17.41
C ARG A 430 14.75 -18.39 -16.57
N CYS A 431 13.83 -17.77 -15.86
CA CYS A 431 12.90 -18.48 -14.99
C CYS A 431 11.57 -17.73 -14.91
N VAL A 432 10.48 -18.48 -14.84
CA VAL A 432 9.20 -18.03 -14.30
C VAL A 432 8.96 -18.80 -13.02
N ASN A 433 9.02 -18.13 -11.88
CA ASN A 433 8.76 -18.75 -10.58
C ASN A 433 7.40 -18.29 -10.06
N PHE A 434 6.37 -19.08 -10.34
CA PHE A 434 5.03 -18.85 -9.83
C PHE A 434 4.99 -19.01 -8.32
N GLN A 435 4.33 -18.09 -7.63
CA GLN A 435 4.20 -18.12 -6.18
C GLN A 435 2.73 -18.06 -5.81
N PRO A 436 2.10 -19.20 -5.51
CA PRO A 436 0.79 -19.19 -4.88
C PRO A 436 0.75 -18.25 -3.68
N VAL A 437 -0.28 -17.40 -3.62
CA VAL A 437 -0.37 -16.36 -2.59
C VAL A 437 -0.33 -16.96 -1.19
N SER A 438 0.52 -16.39 -0.34
CA SER A 438 0.49 -16.58 1.09
C SER A 438 -0.38 -15.50 1.71
N ILE A 439 -1.48 -15.91 2.36
CA ILE A 439 -2.49 -15.00 2.86
C ILE A 439 -2.22 -14.73 4.34
N THR A 440 -1.88 -13.48 4.64
CA THR A 440 -1.63 -13.00 6.01
C THR A 440 -2.71 -11.99 6.41
N GLY A 441 -3.00 -11.88 7.71
CA GLY A 441 -4.06 -10.99 8.23
C GLY A 441 -5.40 -11.70 8.50
N ARG A 442 -6.43 -10.91 8.88
CA ARG A 442 -7.75 -11.40 9.29
C ARG A 442 -8.77 -11.35 8.14
N ILE A 443 -8.59 -12.22 7.14
CA ILE A 443 -9.58 -12.39 6.05
C ILE A 443 -10.62 -13.45 6.46
N ASN A 444 -11.85 -13.39 5.98
CA ASN A 444 -12.85 -14.44 6.23
C ASN A 444 -12.37 -15.81 5.67
N TYR A 445 -12.75 -16.95 6.28
CA TYR A 445 -12.29 -18.27 5.83
C TYR A 445 -12.73 -18.63 4.40
N GLU A 446 -13.99 -18.39 4.02
CA GLU A 446 -14.52 -18.61 2.66
C GLU A 446 -13.80 -17.74 1.62
N GLU A 447 -13.59 -16.46 1.91
CA GLU A 447 -12.82 -15.55 1.04
C GLU A 447 -11.39 -16.05 0.86
N ARG A 448 -10.75 -16.50 1.94
CA ARG A 448 -9.42 -17.14 1.85
C ARG A 448 -9.47 -18.36 0.94
N GLN A 449 -10.43 -19.27 1.11
CA GLN A 449 -10.56 -20.46 0.27
C GLN A 449 -10.74 -20.09 -1.22
N ASN A 450 -11.57 -19.08 -1.51
CA ASN A 450 -11.85 -18.63 -2.87
C ASN A 450 -10.64 -17.99 -3.56
N MET A 451 -9.68 -17.46 -2.81
CA MET A 451 -8.45 -16.86 -3.34
C MET A 451 -7.32 -17.89 -3.54
N ARG A 452 -7.42 -19.07 -2.91
CA ARG A 452 -6.32 -20.04 -2.90
C ARG A 452 -6.11 -20.69 -4.24
N ILE A 453 -4.85 -20.80 -4.57
CA ILE A 453 -4.33 -21.66 -5.63
C ILE A 453 -3.24 -22.53 -5.01
N THR A 454 -3.22 -23.81 -5.34
CA THR A 454 -2.20 -24.75 -4.87
C THR A 454 -1.20 -25.06 -5.98
N ILE A 455 -0.14 -25.79 -5.64
CA ILE A 455 0.82 -26.25 -6.66
C ILE A 455 0.14 -27.18 -7.69
N PRO A 456 -0.68 -28.17 -7.29
CA PRO A 456 -1.46 -28.96 -8.25
C PRO A 456 -2.41 -28.12 -9.11
N ASP A 457 -3.13 -27.14 -8.53
CA ASP A 457 -4.01 -26.25 -9.30
C ASP A 457 -3.22 -25.54 -10.42
N LEU A 458 -2.06 -24.98 -10.08
CA LEU A 458 -1.16 -24.35 -11.04
C LEU A 458 -0.72 -25.33 -12.13
N MET A 459 -0.35 -26.56 -11.78
CA MET A 459 0.09 -27.57 -12.76
C MET A 459 -1.03 -27.91 -13.74
N HIS A 460 -2.26 -28.11 -13.26
CA HIS A 460 -3.42 -28.36 -14.11
C HIS A 460 -3.76 -27.15 -15.00
N LEU A 461 -3.77 -25.94 -14.44
CA LEU A 461 -4.02 -24.71 -15.21
C LEU A 461 -2.90 -24.45 -16.23
N CYS A 462 -1.65 -24.78 -15.89
CA CYS A 462 -0.53 -24.71 -16.83
C CYS A 462 -0.74 -25.67 -18.00
N GLU A 463 -1.16 -26.92 -17.74
CA GLU A 463 -1.46 -27.88 -18.80
C GLU A 463 -2.60 -27.41 -19.68
N GLU A 464 -3.71 -26.96 -19.09
CA GLU A 464 -4.86 -26.41 -19.81
C GLU A 464 -4.47 -25.21 -20.70
N GLN A 465 -3.83 -24.21 -20.11
CA GLN A 465 -3.52 -22.94 -20.79
C GLN A 465 -2.38 -23.04 -21.79
N THR A 466 -1.54 -24.08 -21.69
CA THR A 466 -0.52 -24.37 -22.70
C THR A 466 -1.01 -25.36 -23.77
N GLY A 467 -2.29 -25.77 -23.72
CA GLY A 467 -2.85 -26.73 -24.67
C GLY A 467 -2.20 -28.12 -24.58
N GLY A 468 -1.80 -28.54 -23.38
CA GLY A 468 -1.17 -29.84 -23.14
C GLY A 468 0.34 -29.89 -23.45
N ARG A 469 0.98 -28.77 -23.77
CA ARG A 469 2.41 -28.71 -24.07
C ARG A 469 3.29 -28.95 -22.84
N ILE A 470 2.87 -28.42 -21.69
CA ILE A 470 3.49 -28.69 -20.38
C ILE A 470 2.48 -29.47 -19.55
N LYS A 471 2.66 -30.78 -19.43
CA LYS A 471 1.73 -31.65 -18.71
C LYS A 471 2.00 -31.62 -17.22
N VAL A 472 1.00 -31.97 -16.41
CA VAL A 472 1.17 -32.20 -14.97
C VAL A 472 2.31 -33.19 -14.69
N SER A 473 2.47 -34.22 -15.52
CA SER A 473 3.55 -35.22 -15.42
C SER A 473 4.96 -34.70 -15.73
N ASP A 474 5.09 -33.48 -16.28
CA ASP A 474 6.39 -32.89 -16.60
C ASP A 474 7.03 -32.16 -15.40
N TRP A 475 6.30 -32.02 -14.29
CA TRP A 475 6.74 -31.33 -13.09
C TRP A 475 7.34 -32.29 -12.07
N TYR A 476 8.45 -31.86 -11.47
CA TYR A 476 9.16 -32.61 -10.44
C TYR A 476 9.32 -31.79 -9.17
N PRO A 477 9.30 -32.41 -7.97
CA PRO A 477 9.68 -31.73 -6.74
C PRO A 477 11.08 -31.13 -6.86
N VAL A 478 11.28 -29.91 -6.37
CA VAL A 478 12.61 -29.27 -6.32
C VAL A 478 13.73 -30.18 -5.81
N PRO A 479 13.56 -31.02 -4.74
CA PRO A 479 14.64 -31.90 -4.27
C PRO A 479 15.01 -33.05 -5.22
N THR A 480 14.36 -33.21 -6.36
CA THR A 480 14.68 -34.24 -7.37
C THR A 480 16.13 -34.18 -7.86
N VAL A 481 16.78 -33.01 -7.76
CA VAL A 481 18.18 -32.82 -8.17
C VAL A 481 19.22 -33.24 -7.11
N VAL A 482 18.80 -33.63 -5.90
CA VAL A 482 19.71 -34.03 -4.82
C VAL A 482 20.65 -35.18 -5.22
N PRO A 483 20.20 -36.25 -5.91
CA PRO A 483 21.09 -37.31 -6.39
C PRO A 483 22.26 -36.80 -7.24
N LEU A 484 22.06 -35.76 -8.06
CA LEU A 484 23.14 -35.18 -8.85
C LEU A 484 24.23 -34.56 -7.98
N SER A 485 23.83 -33.91 -6.88
CA SER A 485 24.77 -33.32 -5.91
C SER A 485 25.54 -34.42 -5.18
N LYS A 486 24.85 -35.45 -4.70
CA LYS A 486 25.47 -36.61 -4.03
C LYS A 486 26.44 -37.38 -4.93
N LEU A 487 26.09 -37.58 -6.19
CA LEU A 487 26.99 -38.19 -7.16
C LEU A 487 28.27 -37.34 -7.35
N ALA A 488 28.11 -36.01 -7.46
CA ALA A 488 29.26 -35.12 -7.55
C ALA A 488 30.14 -35.19 -6.28
N GLU A 489 29.54 -35.27 -5.09
CA GLU A 489 30.27 -35.48 -3.84
C GLU A 489 31.06 -36.79 -3.84
N ALA A 490 30.41 -37.91 -4.19
CA ALA A 490 31.03 -39.24 -4.20
C ALA A 490 32.19 -39.34 -5.21
N LEU A 491 32.08 -38.67 -6.35
CA LEU A 491 33.11 -38.66 -7.39
C LEU A 491 34.26 -37.68 -7.13
N LEU A 492 33.97 -36.50 -6.58
CA LEU A 492 34.94 -35.41 -6.43
C LEU A 492 35.51 -35.29 -5.02
N GLY A 493 34.97 -36.02 -4.04
CA GLY A 493 35.50 -36.06 -2.67
C GLY A 493 35.35 -34.75 -1.90
N ARG A 494 34.36 -33.91 -2.24
CA ARG A 494 34.04 -32.68 -1.52
C ARG A 494 32.53 -32.50 -1.40
N ARG A 495 32.07 -31.83 -0.35
CA ARG A 495 30.64 -31.53 -0.18
C ARG A 495 30.13 -30.48 -1.15
N PHE A 496 28.90 -30.65 -1.61
CA PHE A 496 28.14 -29.74 -2.44
C PHE A 496 26.83 -29.39 -1.72
N VAL A 497 26.27 -28.23 -2.07
CA VAL A 497 25.01 -27.78 -1.48
C VAL A 497 23.88 -28.66 -2.02
N GLU A 498 23.15 -29.30 -1.12
CA GLU A 498 21.96 -30.09 -1.48
C GLU A 498 20.71 -29.20 -1.48
N PHE A 499 19.96 -29.19 -2.58
CA PHE A 499 18.65 -28.53 -2.65
C PHE A 499 17.54 -29.40 -2.06
N SER A 500 17.72 -29.81 -0.80
CA SER A 500 16.92 -30.85 -0.12
C SER A 500 15.61 -30.37 0.50
N ALA A 501 15.01 -29.32 -0.09
CA ALA A 501 13.72 -28.77 0.32
C ALA A 501 12.66 -29.85 0.48
N HIS A 502 11.68 -29.63 1.36
CA HIS A 502 10.52 -30.54 1.41
C HIS A 502 9.82 -30.58 0.04
N PRO A 503 9.42 -31.77 -0.48
CA PRO A 503 8.80 -31.89 -1.81
C PRO A 503 7.57 -31.01 -2.03
N HIS A 504 6.81 -30.74 -0.97
CA HIS A 504 5.63 -29.85 -1.03
C HIS A 504 5.96 -28.35 -1.02
N CYS A 505 7.23 -27.95 -0.86
CA CYS A 505 7.61 -26.54 -0.90
C CYS A 505 7.63 -25.96 -2.32
N GLY A 506 7.95 -26.79 -3.31
CA GLY A 506 8.00 -26.34 -4.69
C GLY A 506 8.14 -27.47 -5.69
N MET A 507 7.64 -27.20 -6.89
CA MET A 507 7.73 -28.06 -8.06
C MET A 507 8.36 -27.25 -9.19
N ALA A 508 9.06 -27.91 -10.10
CA ALA A 508 9.62 -27.27 -11.27
C ALA A 508 9.70 -28.20 -12.47
N THR A 509 9.75 -27.59 -13.64
CA THR A 509 10.17 -28.22 -14.89
C THR A 509 11.07 -27.26 -15.67
N TYR A 510 11.76 -27.76 -16.67
CA TYR A 510 12.50 -26.93 -17.62
C TYR A 510 11.88 -27.09 -19.00
N ILE A 511 11.59 -25.97 -19.66
CA ILE A 511 11.29 -25.97 -21.08
C ILE A 511 12.56 -25.67 -21.87
N VAL A 512 12.75 -26.37 -22.99
CA VAL A 512 13.83 -26.13 -23.94
C VAL A 512 13.23 -25.44 -25.14
N VAL A 513 13.66 -24.21 -25.39
CA VAL A 513 13.19 -23.39 -26.52
C VAL A 513 14.12 -23.59 -27.73
N ASP A 514 13.53 -23.87 -28.88
CA ASP A 514 14.24 -24.07 -30.14
C ASP A 514 14.53 -22.76 -30.88
N GLU A 515 15.17 -22.84 -32.05
CA GLU A 515 15.57 -21.64 -32.80
C GLU A 515 14.37 -20.87 -33.37
N ASN A 516 13.25 -21.54 -33.62
CA ASN A 516 12.02 -20.95 -34.16
C ASN A 516 11.14 -20.30 -33.07
N GLY A 517 11.49 -20.48 -31.79
CA GLY A 517 10.69 -19.98 -30.67
C GLY A 517 9.65 -20.98 -30.17
N ASP A 518 9.63 -22.21 -30.70
CA ASP A 518 8.85 -23.29 -30.15
C ASP A 518 9.55 -23.90 -28.92
N TYR A 519 8.83 -24.59 -28.06
CA TYR A 519 9.39 -25.20 -26.85
C TYR A 519 8.71 -26.50 -26.45
N LYS A 520 9.46 -27.33 -25.73
CA LYS A 520 8.95 -28.53 -25.07
C LYS A 520 9.62 -28.75 -23.71
N PRO A 521 8.94 -29.34 -22.73
CA PRO A 521 9.54 -29.77 -21.49
C PRO A 521 10.70 -30.74 -21.71
N ILE A 522 11.73 -30.64 -20.88
CA ILE A 522 12.91 -31.51 -20.94
C ILE A 522 12.55 -33.00 -20.75
N THR A 523 11.52 -33.28 -19.95
CA THR A 523 10.94 -34.60 -19.67
C THR A 523 10.36 -35.28 -20.91
N GLN A 524 9.94 -34.50 -21.91
CA GLN A 524 9.50 -35.01 -23.21
C GLN A 524 10.68 -35.24 -24.17
N MET A 525 11.89 -34.86 -23.77
CA MET A 525 13.12 -35.05 -24.54
C MET A 525 13.99 -36.17 -23.98
N ILE A 526 14.02 -36.33 -22.65
CA ILE A 526 14.86 -37.30 -21.94
C ILE A 526 14.00 -38.10 -20.95
N ASN A 527 14.37 -39.36 -20.73
CA ASN A 527 13.78 -40.14 -19.64
C ASN A 527 14.47 -39.76 -18.32
N VAL A 528 13.89 -38.79 -17.61
CA VAL A 528 14.44 -38.24 -16.35
C VAL A 528 14.48 -39.31 -15.26
N ASP A 529 13.41 -40.09 -15.10
CA ASP A 529 13.30 -41.10 -14.03
C ASP A 529 14.37 -42.18 -14.18
N ALA A 530 14.50 -42.77 -15.37
CA ALA A 530 15.51 -43.79 -15.64
C ALA A 530 16.94 -43.25 -15.53
N PHE A 531 17.15 -41.97 -15.87
CA PHE A 531 18.45 -41.34 -15.69
C PHE A 531 18.78 -41.14 -14.20
N LEU A 532 17.81 -40.70 -13.39
CA LEU A 532 18.01 -40.53 -11.94
C LEU A 532 18.19 -41.85 -11.21
N GLU A 533 17.49 -42.92 -11.61
CA GLU A 533 17.75 -44.28 -11.13
C GLU A 533 19.19 -44.70 -11.40
N ALA A 534 19.68 -44.49 -12.63
CA ALA A 534 21.06 -44.79 -12.97
C ALA A 534 22.08 -43.92 -12.20
N VAL A 535 21.73 -42.67 -11.87
CA VAL A 535 22.54 -41.82 -10.99
C VAL A 535 22.60 -42.38 -9.57
N ASN A 536 21.47 -42.85 -9.02
CA ASN A 536 21.46 -43.48 -7.70
C ASN A 536 22.33 -44.75 -7.65
N GLU A 537 22.22 -45.62 -8.65
CA GLU A 537 23.11 -46.78 -8.78
C GLU A 537 24.60 -46.36 -8.90
N ALA A 538 24.88 -45.26 -9.62
CA ALA A 538 26.23 -44.74 -9.74
C ALA A 538 26.78 -44.18 -8.42
N ILE A 539 25.93 -43.62 -7.56
CA ILE A 539 26.30 -43.19 -6.21
C ILE A 539 26.73 -44.41 -5.39
N GLU A 540 25.93 -45.47 -5.37
CA GLU A 540 26.26 -46.72 -4.64
C GLU A 540 27.60 -47.31 -5.10
N LEU A 541 27.85 -47.34 -6.41
CA LEU A 541 29.14 -47.76 -6.97
C LEU A 541 30.29 -46.86 -6.55
N ALA A 542 30.09 -45.54 -6.53
CA ALA A 542 31.12 -44.58 -6.15
C ALA A 542 31.47 -44.69 -4.66
N GLU A 543 30.46 -44.87 -3.81
CA GLU A 543 30.61 -45.09 -2.36
C GLU A 543 31.28 -46.43 -2.04
N ALA A 544 31.03 -47.48 -2.83
CA ALA A 544 31.74 -48.76 -2.78
C ALA A 544 33.20 -48.69 -3.34
N GLY A 545 33.69 -47.51 -3.72
CA GLY A 545 35.05 -47.31 -4.24
C GLY A 545 35.21 -47.57 -5.74
N HIS A 546 34.16 -47.94 -6.46
CA HIS A 546 34.18 -48.24 -7.90
C HIS A 546 33.92 -47.01 -8.77
N ARG A 547 34.68 -45.92 -8.58
CA ARG A 547 34.47 -44.62 -9.27
C ARG A 547 34.44 -44.71 -10.80
N THR A 548 35.27 -45.54 -11.42
CA THR A 548 35.27 -45.71 -12.89
C THR A 548 33.97 -46.36 -13.37
N LYS A 549 33.46 -47.35 -12.63
CA LYS A 549 32.16 -47.99 -12.95
C LYS A 549 31.01 -47.01 -12.76
N ALA A 550 31.04 -46.18 -11.72
CA ALA A 550 30.06 -45.13 -11.49
C ALA A 550 30.01 -44.13 -12.68
N LYS A 551 31.17 -43.62 -13.12
CA LYS A 551 31.24 -42.74 -14.30
C LYS A 551 30.72 -43.43 -15.57
N LEU A 552 31.06 -44.70 -15.78
CA LEU A 552 30.58 -45.47 -16.92
C LEU A 552 29.06 -45.69 -16.88
N LYS A 553 28.48 -45.93 -15.69
CA LYS A 553 27.04 -46.08 -15.50
C LYS A 553 26.28 -44.80 -15.88
N VAL A 554 26.76 -43.64 -15.43
CA VAL A 554 26.16 -42.34 -15.78
C VAL A 554 26.28 -42.07 -17.29
N ALA A 555 27.46 -42.33 -17.87
CA ALA A 555 27.68 -42.14 -19.30
C ALA A 555 26.80 -43.06 -20.17
N THR A 556 26.67 -44.33 -19.80
CA THR A 556 25.80 -45.28 -20.53
C THR A 556 24.33 -44.93 -20.38
N ALA A 557 23.89 -44.49 -19.20
CA ALA A 557 22.53 -43.99 -18.98
C ALA A 557 22.24 -42.74 -19.81
N ALA A 558 23.18 -41.78 -19.85
CA ALA A 558 23.05 -40.59 -20.70
C ALA A 558 22.90 -40.99 -22.18
N LEU A 559 23.77 -41.87 -22.69
CA LEU A 559 23.68 -42.37 -24.08
C LEU A 559 22.37 -43.09 -24.40
N LYS A 560 21.77 -43.78 -23.41
CA LYS A 560 20.53 -44.55 -23.57
C LYS A 560 19.28 -43.68 -23.50
N HIS A 561 19.27 -42.69 -22.61
CA HIS A 561 18.05 -41.94 -22.25
C HIS A 561 17.99 -40.54 -22.83
N PHE A 562 19.07 -40.06 -23.46
CA PHE A 562 19.12 -38.75 -24.09
C PHE A 562 19.16 -38.90 -25.63
N PRO A 563 18.49 -38.02 -26.39
CA PRO A 563 18.57 -38.04 -27.84
C PRO A 563 20.01 -37.83 -28.31
N ARG A 564 20.45 -38.56 -29.35
CA ARG A 564 21.81 -38.43 -29.92
C ARG A 564 22.17 -36.98 -30.26
N GLY A 565 21.24 -36.24 -30.85
CA GLY A 565 21.44 -34.82 -31.18
C GLY A 565 21.60 -33.93 -29.94
N PHE A 566 20.94 -34.26 -28.83
CA PHE A 566 21.11 -33.55 -27.56
C PHE A 566 22.48 -33.85 -26.94
N LEU A 567 22.89 -35.13 -26.95
CA LEU A 567 24.21 -35.55 -26.45
C LEU A 567 25.35 -34.92 -27.24
N LEU A 568 25.32 -35.02 -28.57
CA LEU A 568 26.34 -34.46 -29.47
C LEU A 568 26.47 -32.94 -29.33
N ARG A 569 25.35 -32.23 -29.16
CA ARG A 569 25.33 -30.77 -29.12
C ARG A 569 25.70 -30.20 -27.74
N TYR A 570 25.34 -30.87 -26.64
CA TYR A 570 25.45 -30.27 -25.31
C TYR A 570 26.31 -31.07 -24.30
N LEU A 571 26.34 -32.40 -24.39
CA LEU A 571 27.00 -33.24 -23.37
C LEU A 571 28.38 -33.74 -23.80
N LEU A 572 28.58 -34.08 -25.08
CA LEU A 572 29.87 -34.54 -25.61
C LEU A 572 30.97 -33.46 -25.60
N PRO A 573 30.70 -32.19 -25.95
CA PRO A 573 31.69 -31.12 -25.83
C PRO A 573 32.15 -30.90 -24.38
N LEU A 574 31.25 -31.09 -23.41
CA LEU A 574 31.58 -30.99 -21.98
C LEU A 574 32.60 -32.06 -21.55
N LEU A 575 32.47 -33.28 -22.09
CA LEU A 575 33.31 -34.43 -21.74
C LEU A 575 34.66 -34.43 -22.48
N TRP A 576 34.72 -33.91 -23.70
CA TRP A 576 35.91 -34.01 -24.55
C TRP A 576 36.80 -32.75 -24.57
N THR A 577 36.19 -31.56 -24.50
CA THR A 577 36.92 -30.28 -24.60
C THR A 577 36.81 -29.42 -23.33
N ALA A 578 36.11 -29.90 -22.29
CA ALA A 578 35.73 -29.09 -21.12
C ALA A 578 35.08 -27.74 -21.53
N ASP A 579 34.36 -27.76 -22.65
CA ASP A 579 33.83 -26.55 -23.26
C ASP A 579 32.60 -26.04 -22.48
N TYR A 580 32.85 -25.03 -21.64
CA TYR A 580 31.81 -24.31 -20.90
C TYR A 580 30.84 -23.56 -21.82
N GLU A 581 31.20 -23.29 -23.08
CA GLU A 581 30.34 -22.61 -24.03
C GLU A 581 29.12 -23.45 -24.39
N SER A 582 29.28 -24.77 -24.56
CA SER A 582 28.18 -25.68 -24.87
C SER A 582 27.15 -25.77 -23.73
N LEU A 583 27.61 -25.75 -22.47
CA LEU A 583 26.73 -25.67 -21.31
C LEU A 583 26.02 -24.32 -21.23
N ARG A 584 26.74 -23.23 -21.55
CA ARG A 584 26.16 -21.89 -21.65
C ARG A 584 25.07 -21.85 -22.71
N GLN A 585 25.29 -22.43 -23.89
CA GLN A 585 24.28 -22.46 -24.96
C GLN A 585 23.03 -23.24 -24.56
N LEU A 586 23.18 -24.38 -23.88
CA LEU A 586 22.04 -25.13 -23.36
C LEU A 586 21.27 -24.30 -22.32
N HIS A 587 21.97 -23.73 -21.34
CA HIS A 587 21.39 -22.86 -20.32
C HIS A 587 20.68 -21.64 -20.95
N MET A 588 21.20 -21.11 -22.06
CA MET A 588 20.61 -19.98 -22.77
C MET A 588 19.32 -20.35 -23.53
N ARG A 589 19.07 -21.64 -23.77
CA ARG A 589 17.85 -22.18 -24.39
C ARG A 589 16.82 -22.70 -23.39
N MET A 590 17.23 -22.91 -22.15
CA MET A 590 16.36 -23.40 -21.10
C MET A 590 15.71 -22.24 -20.35
N ILE A 591 14.42 -22.41 -20.06
CA ILE A 591 13.69 -21.57 -19.10
C ILE A 591 13.13 -22.50 -18.02
N MET A 592 13.44 -22.20 -16.77
CA MET A 592 12.83 -22.91 -15.64
C MET A 592 11.41 -22.41 -15.46
N ILE A 593 10.45 -23.33 -15.38
CA ILE A 593 9.09 -23.04 -14.93
C ILE A 593 8.96 -23.64 -13.54
N GLY A 594 8.97 -22.77 -12.54
CA GLY A 594 8.96 -23.12 -11.13
C GLY A 594 7.68 -22.72 -10.44
N SER A 595 7.39 -23.39 -9.33
CA SER A 595 6.38 -23.03 -8.36
C SER A 595 6.96 -23.12 -6.97
N MET A 596 6.80 -22.07 -6.17
CA MET A 596 7.18 -22.08 -4.76
C MET A 596 6.04 -21.56 -3.90
N HIS A 597 5.50 -22.43 -3.05
CA HIS A 597 4.34 -22.13 -2.22
C HIS A 597 4.78 -21.82 -0.79
N PHE A 598 4.80 -20.55 -0.41
CA PHE A 598 5.15 -20.18 0.96
C PHE A 598 4.03 -20.51 1.95
N GLN A 599 4.41 -20.68 3.21
CA GLN A 599 3.48 -21.06 4.28
C GLN A 599 2.92 -19.84 4.99
N ASP A 600 1.64 -19.89 5.32
CA ASP A 600 0.97 -19.00 6.26
C ASP A 600 0.20 -19.82 7.31
N LEU A 601 -0.59 -19.14 8.14
CA LEU A 601 -1.34 -19.76 9.24
C LEU A 601 -2.30 -20.88 8.81
N PHE A 602 -2.69 -20.95 7.52
CA PHE A 602 -3.58 -22.00 7.03
C PHE A 602 -2.84 -23.30 6.69
N ASN A 603 -1.63 -23.23 6.13
CA ASN A 603 -0.90 -24.39 5.60
C ASN A 603 0.46 -24.60 6.27
N ILE A 604 0.61 -24.14 7.51
CA ILE A 604 1.85 -24.30 8.28
C ILE A 604 2.10 -25.78 8.57
N ASP A 605 3.29 -26.23 8.20
CA ASP A 605 3.76 -27.61 8.31
C ASP A 605 5.19 -27.57 8.86
N LEU A 606 5.42 -28.29 9.95
CA LEU A 606 6.70 -28.30 10.66
C LEU A 606 7.80 -29.01 9.88
N ASP A 607 7.50 -30.07 9.14
CA ASP A 607 8.48 -30.81 8.33
C ASP A 607 8.98 -29.94 7.18
N ARG A 608 8.08 -29.13 6.59
CA ARG A 608 8.45 -28.11 5.60
C ARG A 608 9.34 -27.02 6.19
N ILE A 609 9.10 -26.62 7.45
CA ILE A 609 9.94 -25.64 8.16
C ILE A 609 11.33 -26.21 8.46
N GLN A 610 11.41 -27.44 8.97
CA GLN A 610 12.66 -28.12 9.31
C GLN A 610 13.55 -28.35 8.09
N ARG A 611 12.94 -28.53 6.91
CA ARG A 611 13.63 -28.72 5.63
C ARG A 611 13.63 -27.47 4.76
N CYS A 612 13.51 -26.28 5.34
CA CYS A 612 13.59 -25.05 4.58
C CYS A 612 15.00 -24.87 4.02
N ILE A 613 15.11 -24.37 2.78
CA ILE A 613 16.38 -24.03 2.14
C ILE A 613 16.53 -22.54 1.84
N ILE A 614 15.54 -21.73 2.29
CA ILE A 614 15.53 -20.28 2.15
C ILE A 614 15.44 -19.70 3.56
N HIS A 615 16.41 -18.88 3.93
CA HIS A 615 16.54 -18.38 5.28
C HIS A 615 16.80 -16.87 5.29
N TYR A 616 16.38 -16.21 6.36
CA TYR A 616 16.82 -14.87 6.73
C TYR A 616 17.93 -14.98 7.76
N ALA A 617 19.04 -14.28 7.52
CA ALA A 617 19.98 -13.93 8.58
C ALA A 617 19.47 -12.69 9.32
N THR A 618 19.75 -12.60 10.61
CA THR A 618 19.40 -11.45 11.46
C THR A 618 20.62 -10.90 12.17
N PRO A 619 20.62 -9.61 12.59
CA PRO A 619 21.80 -9.01 13.23
C PRO A 619 22.20 -9.64 14.58
N ASP A 620 21.35 -10.43 15.23
CA ASP A 620 21.70 -11.25 16.41
C ASP A 620 22.22 -12.65 16.06
N GLY A 621 22.63 -12.89 14.81
CA GLY A 621 23.27 -14.14 14.38
C GLY A 621 22.31 -15.32 14.18
N ARG A 622 20.99 -15.13 14.29
CA ARG A 622 20.02 -16.19 13.99
C ARG A 622 19.89 -16.37 12.47
N ILE A 623 19.68 -17.60 12.05
CA ILE A 623 19.31 -18.00 10.68
C ILE A 623 17.93 -18.63 10.77
N ILE A 624 16.92 -17.96 10.19
CA ILE A 624 15.51 -18.27 10.42
C ILE A 624 14.87 -18.69 9.09
N PRO A 625 14.15 -19.83 9.02
CA PRO A 625 13.42 -20.24 7.82
C PRO A 625 12.49 -19.14 7.28
N PHE A 626 12.41 -19.01 5.95
CA PHE A 626 11.69 -17.92 5.29
C PHE A 626 10.24 -17.76 5.77
N CYS A 627 9.50 -18.87 5.88
CA CYS A 627 8.09 -18.82 6.23
C CYS A 627 7.87 -18.44 7.70
N THR A 628 8.68 -18.96 8.62
CA THR A 628 8.57 -18.59 10.05
C THR A 628 9.09 -17.20 10.32
N TYR A 629 10.09 -16.73 9.57
CA TYR A 629 10.50 -15.33 9.63
C TYR A 629 9.33 -14.41 9.31
N ASN A 630 8.69 -14.61 8.15
CA ASN A 630 7.60 -13.73 7.70
C ASN A 630 6.32 -13.82 8.55
N THR A 631 6.01 -14.99 9.11
CA THR A 631 4.76 -15.20 9.86
C THR A 631 4.92 -14.97 11.38
N ILE A 632 6.12 -15.18 11.95
CA ILE A 632 6.34 -15.20 13.41
C ILE A 632 7.44 -14.22 13.84
N HIS A 633 8.62 -14.28 13.22
CA HIS A 633 9.81 -13.62 13.77
C HIS A 633 10.10 -12.22 13.23
N ARG A 634 9.46 -11.78 12.13
CA ARG A 634 9.73 -10.51 11.46
C ARG A 634 9.55 -9.34 12.41
N LYS A 635 8.33 -9.13 12.92
CA LYS A 635 8.00 -8.01 13.81
C LYS A 635 8.90 -7.90 15.05
N PRO A 636 9.10 -8.96 15.87
CA PRO A 636 9.98 -8.86 17.03
C PRO A 636 11.45 -8.64 16.66
N THR A 637 11.91 -9.19 15.53
CA THR A 637 13.29 -8.97 15.06
C THR A 637 13.49 -7.54 14.57
N GLU A 638 12.57 -7.03 13.75
CA GLU A 638 12.63 -5.67 13.24
C GLU A 638 12.59 -4.67 14.40
N LEU A 639 11.66 -4.82 15.35
CA LEU A 639 11.57 -3.96 16.54
C LEU A 639 12.84 -3.95 17.39
N LYS A 640 13.51 -5.10 17.54
CA LYS A 640 14.75 -5.23 18.31
C LYS A 640 15.90 -4.42 17.72
N PHE A 641 15.92 -4.26 16.40
CA PHE A 641 16.99 -3.57 15.66
C PHE A 641 16.52 -2.29 14.97
N ALA A 642 15.32 -1.82 15.30
CA ALA A 642 14.78 -0.63 14.69
C ALA A 642 15.42 0.61 15.30
N ILE A 643 15.55 1.63 14.48
CA ILE A 643 15.90 2.98 14.90
C ILE A 643 14.69 3.90 14.69
N SER A 644 14.67 5.02 15.41
CA SER A 644 13.61 6.01 15.21
C SER A 644 13.75 6.68 13.84
N PRO A 645 12.64 7.11 13.21
CA PRO A 645 12.70 7.86 11.95
C PRO A 645 13.58 9.12 12.04
N GLU A 646 13.62 9.77 13.21
CA GLU A 646 14.48 10.93 13.49
C GLU A 646 15.97 10.57 13.45
N GLU A 647 16.34 9.47 14.11
CA GLU A 647 17.71 8.98 14.12
C GLU A 647 18.13 8.55 12.71
N TRP A 648 17.26 7.83 12.00
CA TRP A 648 17.48 7.44 10.61
C TRP A 648 17.71 8.66 9.71
N SER A 649 16.88 9.70 9.84
CA SER A 649 17.03 10.94 9.06
C SER A 649 18.35 11.65 9.35
N LYS A 650 18.77 11.72 10.62
CA LYS A 650 20.07 12.27 11.00
C LYS A 650 21.24 11.50 10.39
N ARG A 651 21.19 10.16 10.42
CA ARG A 651 22.20 9.29 9.80
C ARG A 651 22.30 9.52 8.29
N ARG A 652 21.15 9.64 7.60
CA ARG A 652 21.10 9.95 6.16
C ARG A 652 21.65 11.33 5.83
N ALA A 653 21.27 12.36 6.61
CA ALA A 653 21.77 13.71 6.41
C ALA A 653 23.30 13.78 6.59
N LYS A 654 23.82 13.08 7.61
CA LYS A 654 25.27 12.97 7.84
C LYS A 654 25.98 12.28 6.67
N LYS A 655 25.50 11.12 6.20
CA LYS A 655 26.07 10.43 5.02
C LYS A 655 26.06 11.31 3.77
N LYS A 656 24.97 12.06 3.52
CA LYS A 656 24.90 12.99 2.38
C LYS A 656 25.89 14.14 2.51
N ALA A 657 26.10 14.68 3.71
CA ALA A 657 27.10 15.72 3.94
C ALA A 657 28.54 15.20 3.77
N GLU A 658 28.82 13.97 4.24
CA GLU A 658 30.12 13.31 4.07
C GLU A 658 30.41 13.00 2.59
N ALA A 659 29.42 12.56 1.82
CA ALA A 659 29.56 12.31 0.38
C ALA A 659 29.70 13.60 -0.46
N ALA A 660 29.26 14.74 0.07
CA ALA A 660 29.37 16.05 -0.59
C ALA A 660 30.66 16.80 -0.24
N ALA A 661 31.44 16.32 0.73
CA ALA A 661 32.74 16.89 1.06
C ALA A 661 33.76 16.58 -0.06
N PRO A 662 34.52 17.57 -0.57
CA PRO A 662 35.54 17.31 -1.58
C PRO A 662 36.57 16.34 -1.01
N ALA A 663 36.88 15.29 -1.79
CA ALA A 663 37.95 14.35 -1.45
C ALA A 663 39.26 15.14 -1.31
N SER A 664 39.81 15.17 -0.09
CA SER A 664 41.07 15.85 0.26
C SER A 664 42.28 15.12 -0.29
#